data_AF-A0A0S7ZMB9-F1
#
_entry.id   AF-A0A0S7ZMB9-F1
#
_cell.length_a   1.000
_cell.length_b   1.000
_cell.length_c   1.000
_cell.angle_alpha   90.00
_cell.angle_beta   90.00
_cell.angle_gamma   90.00
#
_symmetry.space_group_name_H-M   'P 1'
#
loop_
_entity.id
_entity.type
_entity.pdbx_description
1 polymer ?
#
loop_
_entity_poly.entity_id
_entity_poly.type
_entity_poly.pdbx_seq_one_letter_code
_entity_poly.pdbx_strand_id
1 'polypeptide(L)'
;MSELRSGSHSVSRFTPETPPDPSWVQAAADLSVRLEQMERAATTLLEQTLTDTIARLLAPVAAAIERAADIHRGLIDSLLSGVSTADQAELWQLVREYRGAVSEKVLEPVRASLDAGQLGSEIGELWVGLLELIPTVGEGVEEVELVPEEADLFAPEVGEPFSRRLRKAIVRGRRSMGRVRLHFANRLRHVFRRQLKPMPGRGRTVLVGQLVDYHLSVRVPRLLLPMHERFQQQVAQYLAELEGGVTAWSQQILELEHLLDRACFHCPAGSIPPEVAAQEADTESAPEADPWHQLRQTADSLQAALLEGVEVRGASPASVRELLASAWSELSDDVRDAGTVLLGFGQRRLTVRGTPLVETIKARQGAWAEWHRQTVSRIILNERLIALREELLETETALLQRIAAATLSCVQTTFATLKEKLRQGQAEADQACERAENRTGAAQLAADLNAVQERVLQGLSGTLGDLPGIAAAHRVLADPGRPEWARVLEAVQQLPDRMVVHVQRPEAGEQVELGRRTLGVDLRQIAEEALSPPWPQLLENQAEQLRQQLLQVWNGTEQIENIVQFNLGAAVDELQSATGQIDTDRFAGPETETTPAAAIGAARELAADALRRSSDTLDDLADKLWGPWGLFAEAVFNAVQSDWKDLHERVVSEDVLEGQWVDFRTQLKRRVERASLKTRELWKQGIARARRSWTVASRKGRELIRHGRSAVGVVDVTAIEPLSALDVITSVAALREQLPLVYRKLFTFGPLSELSLHEGRSRDLVRLRNHFENWKKGTYPGAIVLASPLGSGRTSFLNIITAKLFDQCDVRRLTLRERIYSEASIAALIAELLQLESRNWDLEQLEEHIRASRPTAAPTVMLIDDLEHLLLRTPGGSQLIERVLIFFSRTDTRLFWIATVGTEAWEFVGKTAAGAASCVTTHILESIDRKTVEDIIVNRHRRSGMALHFAQPTDPSPLLRRRLRRARIEEKRQELLRNSYFDQLHKQSGQSIMLALFYWLRSGSFDAEGDTLFVNAFEPVDFRFLTMLDLTHAFTLKAFLLHCTLTLDEHNRIFRMSSDQSTYLFESLLNLRIIEPSRLESEAGGSLASSILIPERRYRVRPLVLHPVTDLLRSRHILY
;
A
#
# COMPACT_ATOMS: atom_id res chain seq x y z
N MET A 1 24.08 -99.72 42.16
CA MET A 1 25.55 -99.70 42.32
C MET A 1 25.95 -98.29 42.73
N SER A 2 25.59 -97.83 43.93
CA SER A 2 26.26 -98.09 45.23
C SER A 2 27.71 -97.61 45.26
N GLU A 3 27.91 -96.51 45.99
CA GLU A 3 29.07 -96.23 46.83
C GLU A 3 30.47 -96.46 46.23
N LEU A 4 31.14 -95.37 45.82
CA LEU A 4 32.60 -95.22 45.85
C LEU A 4 32.96 -93.84 45.27
N ARG A 5 32.95 -92.79 46.10
CA ARG A 5 33.73 -91.53 45.94
C ARG A 5 33.43 -90.52 47.05
N SER A 6 33.50 -90.95 48.31
CA SER A 6 33.72 -90.05 49.45
C SER A 6 34.97 -90.53 50.17
N GLY A 7 36.05 -89.77 50.05
CA GLY A 7 37.35 -90.19 50.59
C GLY A 7 38.51 -89.30 50.18
N SER A 8 38.33 -87.98 50.09
CA SER A 8 39.46 -87.04 50.08
C SER A 8 39.88 -86.74 51.52
N HIS A 9 40.38 -87.74 52.24
CA HIS A 9 41.02 -87.53 53.54
C HIS A 9 42.44 -86.96 53.34
N SER A 10 42.53 -85.65 53.59
CA SER A 10 43.68 -84.87 54.08
C SER A 10 45.11 -85.32 53.70
N VAL A 11 45.61 -84.78 52.59
CA VAL A 11 47.05 -84.63 52.30
C VAL A 11 47.74 -83.62 53.26
N SER A 12 47.02 -83.01 54.21
CA SER A 12 47.48 -81.84 54.97
C SER A 12 48.29 -82.12 56.25
N ARG A 13 48.40 -83.37 56.74
CA ARG A 13 48.91 -83.62 58.10
C ARG A 13 50.40 -83.28 58.36
N PHE A 14 51.23 -83.06 57.33
CA PHE A 14 52.69 -82.86 57.52
C PHE A 14 53.26 -81.55 56.95
N THR A 15 52.43 -80.68 56.37
CA THR A 15 52.88 -79.39 55.83
C THR A 15 52.07 -78.30 56.51
N PRO A 16 52.57 -77.70 57.61
CA PRO A 16 52.00 -76.46 58.12
C PRO A 16 52.17 -75.39 57.03
N GLU A 17 51.08 -74.71 56.69
CA GLU A 17 51.19 -73.43 55.99
C GLU A 17 51.66 -72.41 57.01
N THR A 18 52.70 -71.62 56.69
CA THR A 18 52.96 -70.45 57.54
C THR A 18 51.72 -69.58 57.48
N PRO A 19 51.19 -69.13 58.63
CA PRO A 19 50.21 -68.05 58.59
C PRO A 19 50.81 -66.93 57.73
N PRO A 20 50.04 -66.32 56.82
CA PRO A 20 50.49 -65.13 56.12
C PRO A 20 51.02 -64.14 57.16
N ASP A 21 52.08 -63.42 56.80
CA ASP A 21 52.64 -62.40 57.68
C ASP A 21 51.48 -61.52 58.17
N PRO A 22 51.31 -61.33 59.50
CA PRO A 22 50.21 -60.51 60.02
C PRO A 22 50.21 -59.10 59.40
N SER A 23 51.38 -58.58 58.99
CA SER A 23 51.46 -57.33 58.23
C SER A 23 50.75 -57.36 56.88
N TRP A 24 50.68 -58.52 56.19
CA TRP A 24 49.97 -58.67 54.92
C TRP A 24 48.46 -58.79 55.11
N VAL A 25 48.02 -59.53 56.13
CA VAL A 25 46.58 -59.65 56.45
C VAL A 25 46.03 -58.28 56.85
N GLN A 26 46.82 -57.52 57.61
CA GLN A 26 46.51 -56.14 57.95
C GLN A 26 46.51 -55.24 56.71
N ALA A 27 47.52 -55.31 55.84
CA ALA A 27 47.56 -54.56 54.59
C ALA A 27 46.38 -54.86 53.65
N ALA A 28 45.90 -56.11 53.59
CA ALA A 28 44.71 -56.49 52.80
C ALA A 28 43.42 -55.88 53.37
N ALA A 29 43.25 -55.93 54.69
CA ALA A 29 42.11 -55.34 55.38
C ALA A 29 42.13 -53.81 55.23
N ASP A 30 43.29 -53.19 55.38
CA ASP A 30 43.50 -51.75 55.21
C ASP A 30 43.26 -51.31 53.76
N LEU A 31 43.65 -52.11 52.77
CA LEU A 31 43.33 -51.88 51.36
C LEU A 31 41.83 -51.99 51.08
N SER A 32 41.15 -53.01 51.60
CA SER A 32 39.69 -53.16 51.44
C SER A 32 38.93 -51.98 52.05
N VAL A 33 39.32 -51.56 53.25
CA VAL A 33 38.72 -50.40 53.93
C VAL A 33 38.98 -49.11 53.15
N ARG A 34 40.20 -48.91 52.63
CA ARG A 34 40.52 -47.74 51.79
C ARG A 34 39.71 -47.73 50.50
N LEU A 35 39.55 -48.88 49.83
CA LEU A 35 38.71 -48.98 48.65
C LEU A 35 37.25 -48.64 48.99
N GLU A 36 36.67 -49.20 50.05
CA GLU A 36 35.31 -48.83 50.49
C GLU A 36 35.16 -47.33 50.85
N GLN A 37 36.19 -46.73 51.44
CA GLN A 37 36.21 -45.29 51.74
C GLN A 37 36.24 -44.45 50.47
N MET A 38 37.01 -44.86 49.46
CA MET A 38 37.06 -44.20 48.16
C MET A 38 35.74 -44.32 47.40
N GLU A 39 35.07 -45.48 47.45
CA GLU A 39 33.72 -45.65 46.88
C GLU A 39 32.73 -44.65 47.50
N ARG A 40 32.71 -44.58 48.83
CA ARG A 40 31.84 -43.65 49.57
C ARG A 40 32.18 -42.21 49.26
N ALA A 41 33.46 -41.86 49.19
CA ALA A 41 33.91 -40.52 48.85
C ALA A 41 33.54 -40.12 47.42
N ALA A 42 33.78 -41.00 46.43
CA ALA A 42 33.40 -40.77 45.03
C ALA A 42 31.88 -40.67 44.86
N THR A 43 31.11 -41.56 45.51
CA THR A 43 29.64 -41.55 45.47
C THR A 43 29.09 -40.28 46.09
N THR A 44 29.63 -39.87 47.25
CA THR A 44 29.20 -38.66 47.95
C THR A 44 29.56 -37.41 47.14
N LEU A 45 30.77 -37.34 46.58
CA LEU A 45 31.22 -36.25 45.72
C LEU A 45 30.32 -36.11 44.50
N LEU A 46 30.00 -37.20 43.81
CA LEU A 46 29.13 -37.21 42.64
C LEU A 46 27.68 -36.87 42.99
N GLU A 47 27.10 -37.49 44.03
CA GLU A 47 25.73 -37.21 44.48
C GLU A 47 25.57 -35.74 44.90
N GLN A 48 26.50 -35.18 45.69
CA GLN A 48 26.45 -33.78 46.13
C GLN A 48 26.63 -32.81 44.96
N THR A 49 27.65 -33.03 44.13
CA THR A 49 27.96 -32.11 43.03
C THR A 49 26.85 -32.11 41.97
N LEU A 50 26.28 -33.28 41.64
CA LEU A 50 25.16 -33.38 40.69
C LEU A 50 23.89 -32.74 41.27
N THR A 51 23.48 -33.12 42.48
CA THR A 51 22.20 -32.66 43.06
C THR A 51 22.19 -31.14 43.27
N ASP A 52 23.22 -30.58 43.91
CA ASP A 52 23.26 -29.15 44.24
C ASP A 52 23.46 -28.27 43.01
N THR A 53 24.18 -28.76 42.00
CA THR A 53 24.49 -27.96 40.80
C THR A 53 23.37 -28.06 39.76
N ILE A 54 22.72 -29.22 39.59
CA ILE A 54 21.53 -29.37 38.75
C ILE A 54 20.38 -28.52 39.29
N ALA A 55 20.13 -28.57 40.61
CA ALA A 55 19.09 -27.75 41.23
C ALA A 55 19.34 -26.25 41.00
N ARG A 56 20.60 -25.79 41.10
CA ARG A 56 20.97 -24.40 40.80
C ARG A 56 20.84 -24.03 39.32
N LEU A 57 21.16 -24.95 38.42
CA LEU A 57 21.12 -24.74 36.96
C LEU A 57 19.68 -24.66 36.43
N LEU A 58 18.79 -25.53 36.92
CA LEU A 58 17.39 -25.59 36.45
C LEU A 58 16.46 -24.61 37.18
N ALA A 59 16.80 -24.18 38.40
CA ALA A 59 15.94 -23.30 39.20
C ALA A 59 15.55 -21.97 38.51
N PRO A 60 16.44 -21.22 37.83
CA PRO A 60 16.08 -19.96 37.16
C PRO A 60 15.04 -20.16 36.05
N VAL A 61 15.21 -21.22 35.25
CA VAL A 61 14.30 -21.56 34.15
C VAL A 61 12.95 -22.03 34.68
N ALA A 62 12.95 -22.99 35.61
CA ALA A 62 11.72 -23.47 36.24
C ALA A 62 10.94 -22.35 36.95
N ALA A 63 11.63 -21.46 37.68
CA ALA A 63 10.99 -20.33 38.35
C ALA A 63 10.43 -19.29 37.37
N ALA A 64 11.05 -19.12 36.19
CA ALA A 64 10.52 -18.26 35.15
C ALA A 64 9.24 -18.85 34.53
N ILE A 65 9.24 -20.15 34.23
CA ILE A 65 8.06 -20.86 33.69
C ILE A 65 6.93 -20.89 34.72
N GLU A 66 7.23 -21.14 36.00
CA GLU A 66 6.26 -21.15 37.09
C GLU A 66 5.59 -19.78 37.25
N ARG A 67 6.37 -18.69 37.28
CA ARG A 67 5.83 -17.32 37.28
C ARG A 67 4.99 -17.04 36.04
N ALA A 68 5.41 -17.51 34.87
CA ALA A 68 4.66 -17.33 33.63
C ALA A 68 3.33 -18.09 33.67
N ALA A 69 3.30 -19.31 34.24
CA ALA A 69 2.08 -20.09 34.46
C ALA A 69 1.11 -19.40 35.42
N ASP A 70 1.61 -18.77 36.49
CA ASP A 70 0.79 -18.01 37.45
C ASP A 70 0.20 -16.75 36.80
N ILE A 71 1.03 -15.98 36.08
CA ILE A 71 0.58 -14.79 35.35
C ILE A 71 -0.46 -15.17 34.30
N HIS A 72 -0.20 -16.24 33.53
CA HIS A 72 -1.11 -16.72 32.51
C HIS A 72 -2.45 -17.18 33.10
N ARG A 73 -2.44 -17.87 34.24
CA ARG A 73 -3.67 -18.22 34.97
C ARG A 73 -4.47 -16.97 35.34
N GLY A 74 -3.81 -15.93 35.84
CA GLY A 74 -4.46 -14.64 36.13
C GLY A 74 -5.08 -13.98 34.90
N LEU A 75 -4.45 -14.10 33.73
CA LEU A 75 -5.02 -13.62 32.46
C LEU A 75 -6.27 -14.42 32.05
N ILE A 76 -6.26 -15.76 32.22
CA ILE A 76 -7.43 -16.61 31.99
C ILE A 76 -8.59 -16.21 32.93
N ASP A 77 -8.30 -16.03 34.22
CA ASP A 77 -9.34 -15.67 35.20
C ASP A 77 -9.94 -14.29 34.90
N SER A 78 -9.11 -13.32 34.48
CA SER A 78 -9.58 -12.01 34.00
C SER A 78 -10.47 -12.15 32.77
N LEU A 79 -10.07 -12.99 31.81
CA LEU A 79 -10.83 -13.29 30.60
C LEU A 79 -12.21 -13.90 30.92
N LEU A 80 -12.27 -14.82 31.88
CA LEU A 80 -13.52 -15.45 32.34
C LEU A 80 -14.43 -14.51 33.13
N SER A 81 -13.88 -13.45 33.75
CA SER A 81 -14.66 -12.48 34.53
C SER A 81 -15.30 -11.36 33.70
N GLY A 82 -14.86 -11.17 32.44
CA GLY A 82 -15.11 -9.96 31.66
C GLY A 82 -16.28 -9.98 30.67
N VAL A 83 -16.99 -11.09 30.42
CA VAL A 83 -17.81 -11.20 29.19
C VAL A 83 -19.29 -11.54 29.41
N SER A 84 -20.16 -10.68 28.86
CA SER A 84 -21.55 -10.97 28.46
C SER A 84 -21.54 -11.26 26.94
N THR A 85 -21.73 -12.51 26.55
CA THR A 85 -21.32 -13.08 25.24
C THR A 85 -22.25 -12.77 24.06
N ALA A 86 -22.41 -11.51 23.65
CA ALA A 86 -23.27 -11.18 22.49
C ALA A 86 -22.59 -10.44 21.33
N ASP A 87 -21.50 -9.69 21.53
CA ASP A 87 -20.89 -8.86 20.47
C ASP A 87 -19.56 -9.45 19.95
N GLN A 88 -19.44 -9.63 18.63
CA GLN A 88 -18.23 -10.12 17.97
C GLN A 88 -17.07 -9.11 18.02
N ALA A 89 -17.36 -7.80 18.01
CA ALA A 89 -16.33 -6.76 18.06
C ALA A 89 -15.61 -6.75 19.42
N GLU A 90 -16.37 -6.86 20.51
CA GLU A 90 -15.83 -6.98 21.87
C GLU A 90 -15.00 -8.26 22.01
N LEU A 91 -15.46 -9.37 21.43
CA LEU A 91 -14.72 -10.63 21.47
C LEU A 91 -13.39 -10.56 20.69
N TRP A 92 -13.39 -9.98 19.49
CA TRP A 92 -12.17 -9.77 18.71
C TRP A 92 -11.14 -8.92 19.47
N GLN A 93 -11.59 -7.81 20.08
CA GLN A 93 -10.74 -6.93 20.87
C GLN A 93 -10.14 -7.66 22.09
N LEU A 94 -10.96 -8.46 22.78
CA LEU A 94 -10.52 -9.27 23.91
C LEU A 94 -9.46 -10.30 23.50
N VAL A 95 -9.63 -10.97 22.35
CA VAL A 95 -8.64 -11.94 21.82
C VAL A 95 -7.30 -11.24 21.57
N ARG A 96 -7.32 -10.04 20.96
CA ARG A 96 -6.12 -9.25 20.69
C ARG A 96 -5.41 -8.80 21.98
N GLU A 97 -6.16 -8.30 22.96
CA GLU A 97 -5.64 -7.89 24.27
C GLU A 97 -5.04 -9.07 25.04
N TYR A 98 -5.72 -10.22 25.04
CA TYR A 98 -5.21 -11.45 25.64
C TYR A 98 -3.92 -11.90 24.96
N ARG A 99 -3.90 -12.00 23.62
CA ARG A 99 -2.70 -12.38 22.85
C ARG A 99 -1.51 -11.46 23.16
N GLY A 100 -1.73 -10.15 23.15
CA GLY A 100 -0.70 -9.16 23.48
C GLY A 100 -0.16 -9.35 24.90
N ALA A 101 -1.05 -9.50 25.88
CA ALA A 101 -0.66 -9.73 27.27
C ALA A 101 0.11 -11.05 27.46
N VAL A 102 -0.25 -12.12 26.75
CA VAL A 102 0.50 -13.39 26.79
C VAL A 102 1.88 -13.23 26.15
N SER A 103 1.97 -12.57 24.99
CA SER A 103 3.26 -12.34 24.32
C SER A 103 4.23 -11.55 25.22
N GLU A 104 3.78 -10.45 25.83
CA GLU A 104 4.61 -9.56 26.66
C GLU A 104 4.89 -10.14 28.06
N LYS A 105 3.87 -10.67 28.75
CA LYS A 105 3.98 -11.01 30.18
C LYS A 105 4.30 -12.48 30.45
N VAL A 106 4.14 -13.36 29.46
CA VAL A 106 4.31 -14.81 29.60
C VAL A 106 5.46 -15.30 28.71
N LEU A 107 5.38 -15.08 27.39
CA LEU A 107 6.36 -15.62 26.44
C LEU A 107 7.72 -14.92 26.53
N GLU A 108 7.74 -13.59 26.53
CA GLU A 108 9.00 -12.84 26.57
C GLU A 108 9.87 -13.18 27.81
N PRO A 109 9.33 -13.24 29.05
CA PRO A 109 10.11 -13.65 30.23
C PRO A 109 10.60 -15.09 30.17
N VAL A 110 9.80 -16.02 29.65
CA VAL A 110 10.19 -17.43 29.48
C VAL A 110 11.34 -17.53 28.48
N ARG A 111 11.21 -16.88 27.32
CA ARG A 111 12.27 -16.79 26.31
C ARG A 111 13.52 -16.17 26.89
N ALA A 112 13.43 -15.04 27.58
CA ALA A 112 14.59 -14.35 28.16
C ALA A 112 15.35 -15.25 29.16
N SER A 113 14.62 -16.05 29.95
CA SER A 113 15.22 -17.02 30.87
C SER A 113 15.92 -18.17 30.12
N LEU A 114 15.29 -18.70 29.07
CA LEU A 114 15.85 -19.77 28.24
C LEU A 114 17.04 -19.31 27.38
N ASP A 115 17.07 -18.05 26.96
CA ASP A 115 18.18 -17.48 26.16
C ASP A 115 19.37 -17.08 27.04
N ALA A 116 19.11 -16.64 28.28
CA ALA A 116 20.15 -16.32 29.26
C ALA A 116 20.90 -17.57 29.74
N GLY A 117 20.22 -18.73 29.86
CA GLY A 117 20.82 -20.00 30.27
C GLY A 117 21.19 -20.85 29.07
N GLN A 118 22.48 -21.12 28.84
CA GLN A 118 22.90 -22.02 27.77
C GLN A 118 22.81 -23.48 28.26
N LEU A 119 21.61 -23.94 28.61
CA LEU A 119 21.38 -25.21 29.32
C LEU A 119 22.16 -26.39 28.74
N GLY A 120 22.11 -26.60 27.41
CA GLY A 120 22.86 -27.68 26.77
C GLY A 120 24.38 -27.59 26.97
N SER A 121 24.94 -26.37 26.96
CA SER A 121 26.35 -26.12 27.23
C SER A 121 26.68 -26.27 28.71
N GLU A 122 25.90 -25.64 29.59
CA GLU A 122 26.12 -25.62 31.04
C GLU A 122 26.01 -27.03 31.64
N ILE A 123 25.07 -27.84 31.18
CA ILE A 123 24.95 -29.27 31.56
C ILE A 123 26.18 -30.04 31.08
N GLY A 124 26.65 -29.80 29.86
CA GLY A 124 27.87 -30.42 29.35
C GLY A 124 29.12 -30.04 30.15
N GLU A 125 29.27 -28.76 30.50
CA GLU A 125 30.36 -28.23 31.33
C GLU A 125 30.37 -28.85 32.71
N LEU A 126 29.21 -29.01 33.33
CA LEU A 126 29.06 -29.67 34.63
C LEU A 126 29.60 -31.11 34.57
N TRP A 127 29.28 -31.86 33.51
CA TRP A 127 29.74 -33.24 33.35
C TRP A 127 31.23 -33.33 33.00
N VAL A 128 31.76 -32.39 32.22
CA VAL A 128 33.20 -32.27 31.98
C VAL A 128 33.94 -32.00 33.28
N GLY A 129 33.47 -31.04 34.09
CA GLY A 129 34.06 -30.72 35.39
C GLY A 129 34.03 -31.91 36.36
N LEU A 130 32.94 -32.69 36.37
CA LEU A 130 32.88 -33.94 37.14
C LEU A 130 33.93 -34.96 36.70
N LEU A 131 34.12 -35.13 35.39
CA LEU A 131 35.13 -36.05 34.86
C LEU A 131 36.55 -35.63 35.20
N GLU A 132 36.81 -34.33 35.34
CA GLU A 132 38.11 -33.79 35.75
C GLU A 132 38.35 -33.96 37.27
N LEU A 133 37.29 -34.00 38.08
CA LEU A 133 37.36 -34.18 39.54
C LEU A 133 37.44 -35.66 39.97
N ILE A 134 36.87 -36.60 39.22
CA ILE A 134 36.84 -38.02 39.62
C ILE A 134 38.24 -38.62 39.87
N PRO A 135 39.27 -38.36 39.04
CA PRO A 135 40.61 -38.88 39.27
C PRO A 135 41.23 -38.42 40.60
N THR A 136 40.84 -37.25 41.13
CA THR A 136 41.42 -36.73 42.38
C THR A 136 41.02 -37.55 43.60
N VAL A 137 39.95 -38.37 43.52
CA VAL A 137 39.56 -39.31 44.59
C VAL A 137 40.62 -40.40 44.80
N GLY A 138 41.41 -40.70 43.77
CA GLY A 138 42.52 -41.66 43.80
C GLY A 138 43.84 -41.11 44.33
N GLU A 139 43.94 -39.81 44.60
CA GLU A 139 45.17 -39.18 45.10
C GLU A 139 45.50 -39.70 46.50
N GLY A 140 46.70 -40.27 46.67
CA GLY A 140 47.17 -40.85 47.93
C GLY A 140 47.12 -42.39 48.02
N VAL A 141 46.67 -43.08 46.97
CA VAL A 141 46.81 -44.54 46.85
C VAL A 141 48.26 -44.91 46.54
N GLU A 142 48.83 -45.86 47.27
CA GLU A 142 50.19 -46.35 47.00
C GLU A 142 50.25 -47.09 45.65
N GLU A 143 51.28 -46.80 44.84
CA GLU A 143 51.45 -47.37 43.50
C GLU A 143 51.54 -48.90 43.53
N VAL A 144 52.15 -49.45 44.57
CA VAL A 144 52.45 -50.87 44.70
C VAL A 144 52.17 -51.33 46.12
N GLU A 145 51.20 -52.23 46.30
CA GLU A 145 50.91 -52.85 47.60
C GLU A 145 51.13 -54.36 47.57
N LEU A 146 51.54 -54.91 48.72
CA LEU A 146 51.74 -56.34 48.90
C LEU A 146 50.51 -56.96 49.60
N VAL A 147 49.71 -57.71 48.84
CA VAL A 147 48.45 -58.29 49.32
C VAL A 147 48.60 -59.81 49.50
N PRO A 148 48.09 -60.42 50.58
CA PRO A 148 48.09 -61.86 50.75
C PRO A 148 47.21 -62.53 49.69
N GLU A 149 47.63 -63.69 49.21
CA GLU A 149 46.87 -64.49 48.27
C GLU A 149 45.76 -65.27 49.01
N GLU A 150 44.49 -65.01 48.68
CA GLU A 150 43.34 -65.69 49.28
C GLU A 150 43.37 -67.21 49.04
N ALA A 151 42.93 -67.98 50.04
CA ALA A 151 43.05 -69.45 50.04
C ALA A 151 42.18 -70.12 48.95
N ASP A 152 41.10 -69.49 48.55
CA ASP A 152 40.08 -69.95 47.61
C ASP A 152 40.11 -69.22 46.25
N LEU A 153 41.06 -68.29 46.02
CA LEU A 153 41.16 -67.51 44.77
C LEU A 153 41.12 -68.34 43.48
N PHE A 154 41.64 -69.58 43.51
CA PHE A 154 41.66 -70.49 42.36
C PHE A 154 40.66 -71.65 42.47
N ALA A 155 39.75 -71.62 43.45
CA ALA A 155 38.64 -72.55 43.56
C ALA A 155 37.64 -72.31 42.41
N PRO A 156 36.99 -73.37 41.89
CA PRO A 156 36.01 -73.23 40.82
C PRO A 156 34.71 -72.67 41.39
N GLU A 157 34.25 -71.52 40.88
CA GLU A 157 32.95 -70.94 41.24
C GLU A 157 31.87 -71.33 40.21
N VAL A 158 30.61 -71.30 40.66
CA VAL A 158 29.44 -71.63 39.83
C VAL A 158 29.17 -70.45 38.88
N GLY A 159 29.08 -70.70 37.57
CA GLY A 159 28.79 -69.67 36.56
C GLY A 159 30.02 -69.04 35.89
N GLU A 160 31.25 -69.45 36.23
CA GLU A 160 32.46 -68.84 35.64
C GLU A 160 32.62 -69.08 34.12
N PRO A 161 33.20 -68.11 33.37
CA PRO A 161 33.59 -68.31 31.98
C PRO A 161 34.59 -69.47 31.83
N PHE A 162 34.49 -70.24 30.73
CA PHE A 162 35.38 -71.39 30.48
C PHE A 162 36.87 -71.03 30.52
N SER A 163 37.23 -69.85 30.02
CA SER A 163 38.61 -69.33 30.02
C SER A 163 39.16 -69.11 31.44
N ARG A 164 38.34 -68.59 32.37
CA ARG A 164 38.71 -68.38 33.78
C ARG A 164 38.84 -69.72 34.50
N ARG A 165 37.90 -70.65 34.27
CA ARG A 165 37.95 -72.03 34.79
C ARG A 165 39.21 -72.78 34.37
N LEU A 166 39.59 -72.68 33.08
CA LEU A 166 40.79 -73.31 32.54
C LEU A 166 42.07 -72.73 33.17
N ARG A 167 42.16 -71.40 33.31
CA ARG A 167 43.29 -70.73 33.97
C ARG A 167 43.40 -71.13 35.45
N LYS A 168 42.28 -71.11 36.19
CA LYS A 168 42.21 -71.60 37.58
C LYS A 168 42.65 -73.07 37.68
N ALA A 169 42.24 -73.93 36.74
CA ALA A 169 42.65 -75.35 36.70
C ALA A 169 44.15 -75.53 36.42
N ILE A 170 44.73 -74.79 35.46
CA ILE A 170 46.17 -74.82 35.15
C ILE A 170 46.99 -74.41 36.38
N VAL A 171 46.60 -73.33 37.06
CA VAL A 171 47.26 -72.85 38.28
C VAL A 171 47.15 -73.88 39.40
N ARG A 172 45.97 -74.45 39.63
CA ARG A 172 45.77 -75.54 40.61
C ARG A 172 46.63 -76.78 40.29
N GLY A 173 46.74 -77.16 39.02
CA GLY A 173 47.56 -78.29 38.57
C GLY A 173 49.06 -78.06 38.76
N ARG A 174 49.58 -76.87 38.44
CA ARG A 174 50.97 -76.49 38.76
C ARG A 174 51.23 -76.50 40.26
N ARG A 175 50.28 -75.99 41.05
CA ARG A 175 50.40 -75.91 42.52
C ARG A 175 50.38 -77.27 43.19
N SER A 176 49.53 -78.19 42.75
CA SER A 176 49.47 -79.55 43.29
C SER A 176 50.80 -80.29 43.08
N MET A 177 51.43 -80.17 41.90
CA MET A 177 52.78 -80.72 41.66
C MET A 177 53.84 -80.10 42.59
N GLY A 178 53.77 -78.79 42.83
CA GLY A 178 54.63 -78.10 43.78
C GLY A 178 54.46 -78.61 45.22
N ARG A 179 53.21 -78.84 45.67
CA ARG A 179 52.93 -79.44 46.99
C ARG A 179 53.49 -80.86 47.09
N VAL A 180 53.34 -81.68 46.05
CA VAL A 180 53.86 -83.05 46.02
C VAL A 180 55.39 -83.07 46.14
N ARG A 181 56.09 -82.18 45.42
CA ARG A 181 57.55 -82.04 45.53
C ARG A 181 57.99 -81.59 46.93
N LEU A 182 57.31 -80.60 47.51
CA LEU A 182 57.64 -80.09 48.85
C LEU A 182 57.29 -81.09 49.95
N HIS A 183 56.18 -81.81 49.80
CA HIS A 183 55.78 -82.90 50.68
C HIS A 183 56.81 -84.02 50.65
N PHE A 184 57.29 -84.43 49.47
CA PHE A 184 58.37 -85.41 49.34
C PHE A 184 59.66 -84.94 50.02
N ALA A 185 60.05 -83.67 49.80
CA ALA A 185 61.22 -83.07 50.44
C ALA A 185 61.08 -82.94 51.97
N ASN A 186 59.90 -82.61 52.48
CA ASN A 186 59.63 -82.48 53.92
C ASN A 186 59.46 -83.85 54.60
N ARG A 187 58.95 -84.87 53.90
CA ARG A 187 58.92 -86.26 54.37
C ARG A 187 60.34 -86.81 54.52
N LEU A 188 61.22 -86.51 53.56
CA LEU A 188 62.66 -86.76 53.68
C LEU A 188 63.26 -86.02 54.90
N ARG A 189 62.98 -84.72 55.08
CA ARG A 189 63.48 -83.95 56.24
C ARG A 189 62.98 -84.49 57.59
N HIS A 190 61.71 -84.91 57.68
CA HIS A 190 61.12 -85.50 58.88
C HIS A 190 61.80 -86.82 59.25
N VAL A 191 62.10 -87.67 58.26
CA VAL A 191 62.87 -88.91 58.47
C VAL A 191 64.27 -88.61 59.02
N PHE A 192 64.89 -87.51 58.61
CA PHE A 192 66.19 -87.05 59.11
C PHE A 192 66.12 -86.12 60.35
N ARG A 193 64.97 -86.02 61.05
CA ARG A 193 64.74 -85.10 62.19
C ARG A 193 65.14 -83.63 61.92
N ARG A 194 65.08 -83.18 60.66
CA ARG A 194 65.32 -81.78 60.27
C ARG A 194 64.02 -80.99 60.33
N GLN A 195 64.12 -79.70 60.64
CA GLN A 195 62.98 -78.78 60.70
C GLN A 195 62.19 -78.82 59.38
N LEU A 196 60.88 -79.06 59.49
CA LEU A 196 59.96 -79.02 58.34
C LEU A 196 59.97 -77.59 57.79
N LYS A 197 60.10 -77.43 56.48
CA LYS A 197 59.89 -76.11 55.88
C LYS A 197 58.38 -75.93 55.64
N PRO A 198 57.73 -74.96 56.30
CA PRO A 198 56.35 -74.64 55.98
C PRO A 198 56.23 -74.19 54.51
N MET A 199 55.00 -74.27 53.97
CA MET A 199 54.71 -73.56 52.72
C MET A 199 54.84 -72.06 53.00
N PRO A 200 55.64 -71.29 52.23
CA PRO A 200 55.70 -69.86 52.43
C PRO A 200 54.30 -69.27 52.27
N GLY A 201 53.90 -68.41 53.21
CA GLY A 201 52.77 -67.51 52.99
C GLY A 201 53.03 -66.75 51.69
N ARG A 202 52.02 -66.59 50.85
CA ARG A 202 52.17 -65.94 49.55
C ARG A 202 51.58 -64.55 49.59
N GLY A 203 52.44 -63.56 49.44
CA GLY A 203 52.05 -62.22 49.02
C GLY A 203 52.10 -62.12 47.50
N ARG A 204 51.24 -61.30 46.94
CA ARG A 204 51.30 -60.82 45.56
C ARG A 204 51.54 -59.32 45.58
N THR A 205 52.38 -58.86 44.66
CA THR A 205 52.55 -57.44 44.41
C THR A 205 51.43 -56.99 43.48
N VAL A 206 50.61 -56.06 43.94
CA VAL A 206 49.48 -55.50 43.20
C VAL A 206 49.79 -54.04 42.86
N LEU A 207 49.66 -53.67 41.59
CA LEU A 207 49.76 -52.28 41.13
C LEU A 207 48.42 -51.57 41.37
N VAL A 208 48.11 -51.30 42.64
CA VAL A 208 46.80 -50.76 43.05
C VAL A 208 46.60 -49.36 42.45
N GLY A 209 47.61 -48.49 42.51
CA GLY A 209 47.55 -47.14 41.93
C GLY A 209 47.14 -47.13 40.45
N GLN A 210 47.72 -48.00 39.62
CA GLN A 210 47.38 -48.07 38.18
C GLN A 210 45.98 -48.65 37.91
N LEU A 211 45.52 -49.59 38.75
CA LEU A 211 44.16 -50.15 38.62
C LEU A 211 43.11 -49.12 39.04
N VAL A 212 43.36 -48.40 40.13
CA VAL A 212 42.53 -47.29 40.60
C VAL A 212 42.47 -46.20 39.53
N ASP A 213 43.62 -45.77 39.00
CA ASP A 213 43.66 -44.76 37.93
C ASP A 213 42.91 -45.23 36.67
N TYR A 214 43.08 -46.48 36.24
CA TYR A 214 42.31 -47.01 35.10
C TYR A 214 40.79 -46.97 35.35
N HIS A 215 40.34 -47.36 36.54
CA HIS A 215 38.93 -47.38 36.87
C HIS A 215 38.35 -45.96 36.97
N LEU A 216 39.05 -45.04 37.64
CA LEU A 216 38.62 -43.65 37.80
C LEU A 216 38.71 -42.85 36.49
N SER A 217 39.74 -43.06 35.68
CA SER A 217 40.01 -42.27 34.47
C SER A 217 39.38 -42.87 33.19
N VAL A 218 38.97 -44.14 33.19
CA VAL A 218 38.39 -44.80 32.00
C VAL A 218 37.02 -45.44 32.26
N ARG A 219 36.86 -46.19 33.35
CA ARG A 219 35.67 -47.03 33.55
C ARG A 219 34.49 -46.24 34.11
N VAL A 220 34.70 -45.49 35.19
CA VAL A 220 33.69 -44.61 35.79
C VAL A 220 33.20 -43.57 34.77
N PRO A 221 34.06 -42.86 34.03
CA PRO A 221 33.64 -41.96 32.95
C PRO A 221 32.70 -42.61 31.94
N ARG A 222 33.01 -43.84 31.48
CA ARG A 222 32.17 -44.56 30.50
C ARG A 222 30.77 -44.87 31.02
N LEU A 223 30.61 -45.06 32.32
CA LEU A 223 29.31 -45.29 32.97
C LEU A 223 28.52 -44.00 33.16
N LEU A 224 29.19 -42.84 33.23
CA LEU A 224 28.56 -41.53 33.36
C LEU A 224 28.01 -40.98 32.03
N LEU A 225 28.53 -41.42 30.89
CA LEU A 225 28.06 -40.95 29.58
C LEU A 225 26.57 -41.26 29.31
N PRO A 226 26.06 -42.49 29.53
CA PRO A 226 24.63 -42.78 29.42
C PRO A 226 23.76 -41.95 30.39
N MET A 227 24.30 -41.57 31.55
CA MET A 227 23.60 -40.69 32.48
C MET A 227 23.49 -39.25 31.95
N HIS A 228 24.57 -38.70 31.40
CA HIS A 228 24.57 -37.40 30.73
C HIS A 228 23.49 -37.33 29.66
N GLU A 229 23.48 -38.32 28.76
CA GLU A 229 22.53 -38.36 27.65
C GLU A 229 21.09 -38.48 28.15
N ARG A 230 20.82 -39.33 29.16
CA ARG A 230 19.47 -39.44 29.75
C ARG A 230 19.00 -38.13 30.38
N PHE A 231 19.89 -37.42 31.07
CA PHE A 231 19.54 -36.16 31.72
C PHE A 231 19.28 -35.05 30.70
N GLN A 232 20.15 -34.88 29.69
CA GLN A 232 19.93 -33.96 28.58
C GLN A 232 18.60 -34.28 27.86
N GLN A 233 18.34 -35.57 27.64
CA GLN A 233 17.11 -36.04 27.00
C GLN A 233 15.84 -35.68 27.78
N GLN A 234 15.87 -35.78 29.11
CA GLN A 234 14.74 -35.39 29.98
C GLN A 234 14.50 -33.88 29.91
N VAL A 235 15.55 -33.07 30.05
CA VAL A 235 15.44 -31.60 29.96
C VAL A 235 14.91 -31.19 28.58
N ALA A 236 15.40 -31.83 27.52
CA ALA A 236 14.95 -31.58 26.16
C ALA A 236 13.47 -31.95 25.94
N GLN A 237 12.97 -33.02 26.55
CA GLN A 237 11.55 -33.41 26.45
C GLN A 237 10.62 -32.34 27.05
N TYR A 238 10.90 -31.87 28.26
CA TYR A 238 10.09 -30.81 28.90
C TYR A 238 10.11 -29.50 28.08
N LEU A 239 11.26 -29.14 27.49
CA LEU A 239 11.36 -27.94 26.66
C LEU A 239 10.66 -28.10 25.30
N ALA A 240 10.60 -29.32 24.74
CA ALA A 240 9.84 -29.61 23.52
C ALA A 240 8.33 -29.61 23.75
N GLU A 241 7.88 -30.03 24.94
CA GLU A 241 6.49 -29.93 25.35
C GLU A 241 6.06 -28.47 25.47
N LEU A 242 6.87 -27.65 26.13
CA LEU A 242 6.69 -26.20 26.22
C LEU A 242 6.69 -25.52 24.85
N GLU A 243 7.71 -25.76 24.01
CA GLU A 243 7.85 -25.14 22.69
C GLU A 243 6.65 -25.42 21.78
N GLY A 244 6.19 -26.66 21.73
CA GLY A 244 5.05 -26.96 20.89
C GLY A 244 3.70 -26.60 21.51
N GLY A 245 3.61 -26.44 22.84
CA GLY A 245 2.47 -25.78 23.48
C GLY A 245 2.37 -24.31 23.08
N VAL A 246 3.49 -23.58 23.10
CA VAL A 246 3.58 -22.18 22.64
C VAL A 246 3.27 -22.06 21.15
N THR A 247 3.78 -22.98 20.33
CA THR A 247 3.55 -22.98 18.87
C THR A 247 2.08 -23.26 18.54
N ALA A 248 1.48 -24.29 19.16
CA ALA A 248 0.07 -24.61 18.96
C ALA A 248 -0.84 -23.46 19.41
N TRP A 249 -0.55 -22.85 20.55
CA TRP A 249 -1.27 -21.65 21.03
C TRP A 249 -1.16 -20.49 20.04
N SER A 250 0.05 -20.19 19.56
CA SER A 250 0.30 -19.08 18.63
C SER A 250 -0.46 -19.25 17.31
N GLN A 251 -0.48 -20.47 16.76
CA GLN A 251 -1.23 -20.77 15.54
C GLN A 251 -2.75 -20.63 15.76
N GLN A 252 -3.28 -21.30 16.80
CA GLN A 252 -4.72 -21.30 17.07
C GLN A 252 -5.26 -19.91 17.41
N ILE A 253 -4.50 -19.09 18.16
CA ILE A 253 -4.95 -17.73 18.52
C ILE A 253 -4.95 -16.80 17.31
N LEU A 254 -3.97 -16.92 16.41
CA LEU A 254 -3.90 -16.13 15.18
C LEU A 254 -4.98 -16.54 14.16
N GLU A 255 -5.31 -17.84 14.09
CA GLU A 255 -6.43 -18.35 13.29
C GLU A 255 -7.78 -17.85 13.84
N LEU A 256 -7.98 -17.93 15.15
CA LEU A 256 -9.20 -17.45 15.80
C LEU A 256 -9.38 -15.94 15.60
N GLU A 257 -8.32 -15.17 15.77
CA GLU A 257 -8.32 -13.73 15.50
C GLU A 257 -8.69 -13.45 14.04
N HIS A 258 -8.09 -14.15 13.08
CA HIS A 258 -8.42 -14.00 11.66
C HIS A 258 -9.89 -14.33 11.34
N LEU A 259 -10.47 -15.33 12.00
CA LEU A 259 -11.89 -15.68 11.84
C LEU A 259 -12.84 -14.62 12.40
N LEU A 260 -12.44 -13.96 13.49
CA LEU A 260 -13.22 -12.90 14.13
C LEU A 260 -13.05 -11.54 13.46
N ASP A 261 -11.91 -11.29 12.81
CA ASP A 261 -11.55 -10.00 12.23
C ASP A 261 -12.53 -9.55 11.13
N ARG A 262 -12.89 -8.26 11.13
CA ARG A 262 -13.83 -7.66 10.18
C ARG A 262 -13.37 -6.26 9.80
N ALA A 263 -13.63 -5.85 8.55
CA ALA A 263 -13.25 -4.54 8.03
C ALA A 263 -13.80 -3.37 8.88
N CYS A 264 -15.00 -3.53 9.43
CA CYS A 264 -15.64 -2.51 10.25
C CYS A 264 -14.93 -2.25 11.59
N PHE A 265 -14.18 -3.21 12.13
CA PHE A 265 -13.49 -3.04 13.43
C PHE A 265 -12.29 -2.09 13.34
N HIS A 266 -11.73 -1.90 12.15
CA HIS A 266 -10.57 -1.03 11.90
C HIS A 266 -10.96 0.40 11.50
N CYS A 267 -12.23 0.63 11.21
CA CYS A 267 -12.71 1.95 10.81
C CYS A 267 -12.87 2.88 12.03
N PRO A 268 -12.51 4.18 11.92
CA PRO A 268 -12.72 5.12 13.02
C PRO A 268 -14.21 5.23 13.43
N ALA A 269 -14.45 5.51 14.71
CA ALA A 269 -15.80 5.69 15.24
C ALA A 269 -16.56 6.77 14.46
N GLY A 270 -17.80 6.48 14.05
CA GLY A 270 -18.62 7.39 13.25
C GLY A 270 -18.22 7.47 11.77
N SER A 271 -17.34 6.59 11.30
CA SER A 271 -16.99 6.41 9.88
C SER A 271 -17.58 5.15 9.24
N ILE A 272 -18.58 4.54 9.87
CA ILE A 272 -19.38 3.48 9.26
C ILE A 272 -20.85 3.87 9.43
N PRO A 273 -21.69 3.75 8.40
CA PRO A 273 -23.12 3.92 8.57
C PRO A 273 -23.64 2.89 9.59
N PRO A 274 -24.48 3.29 10.56
CA PRO A 274 -24.99 2.38 11.58
C PRO A 274 -25.76 1.18 10.97
N GLU A 275 -26.36 1.35 9.78
CA GLU A 275 -27.04 0.28 9.05
C GLU A 275 -26.09 -0.78 8.48
N VAL A 276 -24.88 -0.38 8.05
CA VAL A 276 -23.85 -1.29 7.51
C VAL A 276 -23.15 -2.02 8.64
N ALA A 277 -22.85 -1.31 9.74
CA ALA A 277 -22.31 -1.93 10.96
C ALA A 277 -23.26 -3.00 11.54
N ALA A 278 -24.57 -2.75 11.49
CA ALA A 278 -25.58 -3.72 11.92
C ALA A 278 -25.71 -4.92 10.95
N GLN A 279 -25.59 -4.70 9.64
CA GLN A 279 -25.69 -5.76 8.64
C GLN A 279 -24.46 -6.68 8.64
N GLU A 280 -23.24 -6.15 8.72
CA GLU A 280 -22.00 -6.96 8.76
C GLU A 280 -21.87 -7.76 10.06
N ALA A 281 -22.39 -7.25 11.19
CA ALA A 281 -22.48 -8.01 12.44
C ALA A 281 -23.41 -9.24 12.33
N ASP A 282 -24.42 -9.18 11.44
CA ASP A 282 -25.41 -10.25 11.24
C ASP A 282 -25.09 -11.17 10.04
N THR A 283 -24.18 -10.79 9.13
CA THR A 283 -23.91 -11.54 7.88
C THR A 283 -22.46 -11.98 7.71
N GLU A 284 -22.16 -13.19 8.17
CA GLU A 284 -21.54 -14.30 7.40
C GLU A 284 -21.22 -15.43 8.38
N SER A 285 -21.76 -16.62 8.09
CA SER A 285 -21.54 -17.92 8.75
C SER A 285 -21.00 -17.87 10.17
N ALA A 286 -21.88 -18.01 11.17
CA ALA A 286 -21.47 -18.40 12.51
C ALA A 286 -20.46 -19.55 12.39
N PRO A 287 -19.25 -19.42 12.97
CA PRO A 287 -18.26 -20.50 12.91
C PRO A 287 -18.88 -21.79 13.45
N GLU A 288 -18.52 -22.94 12.86
CA GLU A 288 -19.09 -24.26 13.24
C GLU A 288 -18.93 -24.57 14.74
N ALA A 289 -17.95 -23.93 15.39
CA ALA A 289 -17.68 -23.99 16.82
C ALA A 289 -17.80 -22.60 17.47
N ASP A 290 -18.26 -22.57 18.74
CA ASP A 290 -18.33 -21.36 19.55
C ASP A 290 -16.92 -20.74 19.72
N PRO A 291 -16.65 -19.53 19.19
CA PRO A 291 -15.35 -18.86 19.28
C PRO A 291 -14.87 -18.67 20.71
N TRP A 292 -15.80 -18.50 21.66
CA TRP A 292 -15.48 -18.38 23.08
C TRP A 292 -14.93 -19.69 23.64
N HIS A 293 -15.54 -20.82 23.27
CA HIS A 293 -15.07 -22.14 23.66
C HIS A 293 -13.68 -22.42 23.07
N GLN A 294 -13.45 -22.05 21.81
CA GLN A 294 -12.15 -22.21 21.15
C GLN A 294 -11.06 -21.37 21.85
N LEU A 295 -11.32 -20.10 22.15
CA LEU A 295 -10.40 -19.24 22.91
C LEU A 295 -10.00 -19.87 24.25
N ARG A 296 -11.00 -20.37 25.00
CA ARG A 296 -10.77 -21.00 26.30
C ARG A 296 -9.95 -22.28 26.17
N GLN A 297 -10.26 -23.13 25.19
CA GLN A 297 -9.52 -24.36 24.94
C GLN A 297 -8.06 -24.09 24.58
N THR A 298 -7.80 -23.08 23.72
CA THR A 298 -6.46 -22.65 23.35
C THR A 298 -5.69 -22.10 24.56
N ALA A 299 -6.34 -21.30 25.41
CA ALA A 299 -5.74 -20.78 26.64
C ALA A 299 -5.40 -21.91 27.65
N ASP A 300 -6.35 -22.82 27.92
CA ASP A 300 -6.13 -23.94 28.84
C ASP A 300 -5.01 -24.87 28.35
N SER A 301 -4.86 -25.04 27.02
CA SER A 301 -3.78 -25.84 26.42
C SER A 301 -2.40 -25.22 26.64
N LEU A 302 -2.25 -23.90 26.47
CA LEU A 302 -0.98 -23.21 26.78
C LEU A 302 -0.66 -23.31 28.28
N GLN A 303 -1.66 -23.15 29.13
CA GLN A 303 -1.48 -23.27 30.58
C GLN A 303 -1.01 -24.66 30.99
N ALA A 304 -1.55 -25.72 30.38
CA ALA A 304 -1.09 -27.08 30.62
C ALA A 304 0.38 -27.26 30.20
N ALA A 305 0.78 -26.76 29.03
CA ALA A 305 2.15 -26.82 28.56
C ALA A 305 3.14 -26.05 29.45
N LEU A 306 2.72 -24.90 30.01
CA LEU A 306 3.53 -24.16 30.98
C LEU A 306 3.74 -24.96 32.27
N LEU A 307 2.67 -25.59 32.80
CA LEU A 307 2.77 -26.43 34.00
C LEU A 307 3.67 -27.65 33.77
N GLU A 308 3.55 -28.29 32.61
CA GLU A 308 4.42 -29.40 32.22
C GLU A 308 5.88 -28.95 32.08
N GLY A 309 6.14 -27.74 31.56
CA GLY A 309 7.47 -27.14 31.54
C GLY A 309 8.09 -26.89 32.94
N VAL A 310 7.29 -26.68 33.99
CA VAL A 310 7.79 -26.55 35.38
C VAL A 310 8.44 -27.85 35.87
N GLU A 311 7.98 -29.00 35.37
CA GLU A 311 8.52 -30.32 35.70
C GLU A 311 9.99 -30.50 35.26
N VAL A 312 10.55 -29.57 34.49
CA VAL A 312 12.00 -29.51 34.25
C VAL A 312 12.80 -29.51 35.55
N ARG A 313 12.28 -28.93 36.65
CA ARG A 313 12.89 -28.99 37.99
C ARG A 313 13.02 -30.42 38.54
N GLY A 314 12.13 -31.33 38.12
CA GLY A 314 12.10 -32.73 38.50
C GLY A 314 13.07 -33.62 37.72
N ALA A 315 13.72 -33.10 36.67
CA ALA A 315 14.73 -33.84 35.91
C ALA A 315 15.87 -34.26 36.83
N SER A 316 16.17 -35.55 36.87
CA SER A 316 17.14 -36.12 37.79
C SER A 316 18.02 -37.16 37.09
N PRO A 317 19.35 -37.11 37.29
CA PRO A 317 20.23 -38.14 36.79
C PRO A 317 19.90 -39.50 37.44
N ALA A 318 20.03 -40.58 36.68
CA ALA A 318 19.84 -41.94 37.20
C ALA A 318 20.74 -42.23 38.42
N SER A 319 20.34 -43.18 39.28
CA SER A 319 21.03 -43.50 40.55
C SER A 319 22.54 -43.72 40.35
N VAL A 320 23.33 -42.71 40.76
CA VAL A 320 24.80 -42.73 40.77
C VAL A 320 25.31 -43.91 41.60
N ARG A 321 24.62 -44.19 42.71
CA ARG A 321 25.00 -45.22 43.68
C ARG A 321 25.02 -46.62 43.09
N GLU A 322 24.01 -47.00 42.30
CA GLU A 322 23.96 -48.34 41.69
C GLU A 322 25.03 -48.53 40.61
N LEU A 323 25.29 -47.48 39.82
CA LEU A 323 26.30 -47.51 38.76
C LEU A 323 27.72 -47.55 39.32
N LEU A 324 28.00 -46.75 40.36
CA LEU A 324 29.30 -46.76 41.04
C LEU A 324 29.53 -48.04 41.83
N ALA A 325 28.51 -48.59 42.50
CA ALA A 325 28.62 -49.89 43.18
C ALA A 325 29.03 -51.00 42.20
N SER A 326 28.49 -50.99 40.98
CA SER A 326 28.92 -51.92 39.92
C SER A 326 30.38 -51.68 39.50
N ALA A 327 30.79 -50.44 39.29
CA ALA A 327 32.17 -50.10 38.93
C ALA A 327 33.16 -50.52 40.04
N TRP A 328 32.76 -50.33 41.29
CA TRP A 328 33.57 -50.60 42.47
C TRP A 328 33.67 -52.09 42.80
N SER A 329 32.59 -52.84 42.57
CA SER A 329 32.60 -54.29 42.59
C SER A 329 33.59 -54.85 41.56
N GLU A 330 33.62 -54.28 40.36
CA GLU A 330 34.59 -54.67 39.32
C GLU A 330 36.03 -54.27 39.67
N LEU A 331 36.26 -53.13 40.34
CA LEU A 331 37.58 -52.74 40.85
C LEU A 331 38.06 -53.70 41.93
N SER A 332 37.17 -54.06 42.86
CA SER A 332 37.46 -55.04 43.93
C SER A 332 37.81 -56.40 43.33
N ASP A 333 37.08 -56.83 42.30
CA ASP A 333 37.38 -58.05 41.55
C ASP A 333 38.72 -57.97 40.78
N ASP A 334 39.03 -56.84 40.16
CA ASP A 334 40.28 -56.63 39.45
C ASP A 334 41.48 -56.59 40.41
N VAL A 335 41.35 -55.94 41.57
CA VAL A 335 42.35 -55.96 42.67
C VAL A 335 42.52 -57.37 43.21
N ARG A 336 41.42 -58.12 43.37
CA ARG A 336 41.42 -59.54 43.78
C ARG A 336 42.05 -60.45 42.74
N ASP A 337 42.00 -60.14 41.45
CA ASP A 337 42.63 -60.95 40.39
C ASP A 337 44.05 -60.47 40.03
N ALA A 338 44.45 -59.27 40.47
CA ALA A 338 45.73 -58.65 40.16
C ALA A 338 46.94 -59.44 40.66
N GLY A 339 48.06 -59.30 39.96
CA GLY A 339 49.27 -60.10 40.20
C GLY A 339 49.13 -61.58 39.81
N THR A 340 48.00 -61.99 39.20
CA THR A 340 47.75 -63.38 38.79
C THR A 340 47.45 -63.52 37.30
N VAL A 341 47.36 -64.78 36.84
CA VAL A 341 46.89 -65.09 35.48
C VAL A 341 45.38 -64.97 35.31
N LEU A 342 44.62 -64.56 36.33
CA LEU A 342 43.17 -64.38 36.24
C LEU A 342 42.81 -63.01 35.65
N LEU A 343 43.54 -61.95 36.00
CA LEU A 343 43.34 -60.60 35.46
C LEU A 343 43.33 -60.57 33.92
N GLY A 344 42.41 -59.84 33.30
CA GLY A 344 42.23 -59.82 31.85
C GLY A 344 43.48 -59.40 31.07
N PHE A 345 43.64 -59.89 29.83
CA PHE A 345 44.83 -59.61 29.01
C PHE A 345 44.97 -58.11 28.65
N GLY A 346 43.84 -57.39 28.50
CA GLY A 346 43.82 -55.94 28.28
C GLY A 346 44.19 -55.13 29.53
N GLN A 347 43.75 -55.59 30.71
CA GLN A 347 44.08 -54.99 32.01
C GLN A 347 45.53 -55.26 32.46
N ARG A 348 46.24 -56.21 31.83
CA ARG A 348 47.68 -56.47 32.07
C ARG A 348 48.61 -55.57 31.25
N ARG A 349 48.11 -54.98 30.17
CA ARG A 349 48.83 -54.01 29.34
C ARG A 349 48.27 -52.64 29.65
N LEU A 350 48.55 -52.13 30.84
CA LEU A 350 48.19 -50.77 31.24
C LEU A 350 49.06 -49.78 30.45
N THR A 351 48.71 -49.57 29.18
CA THR A 351 49.20 -48.43 28.40
C THR A 351 48.08 -47.42 28.35
N VAL A 352 48.31 -46.29 29.00
CA VAL A 352 47.51 -45.06 28.95
C VAL A 352 47.41 -44.60 27.49
N ARG A 353 46.39 -45.06 26.77
CA ARG A 353 45.92 -44.47 25.52
C ARG A 353 44.40 -44.46 25.55
N GLY A 354 43.87 -43.52 26.33
CA GLY A 354 42.49 -43.08 26.25
C GLY A 354 42.47 -41.56 26.20
N THR A 355 42.76 -40.96 25.06
CA THR A 355 42.27 -39.60 24.78
C THR A 355 40.84 -39.72 24.24
N PRO A 356 39.96 -38.78 24.59
CA PRO A 356 39.39 -38.74 25.94
C PRO A 356 37.85 -38.71 25.84
N LEU A 357 37.16 -39.42 26.74
CA LEU A 357 35.69 -39.36 26.83
C LEU A 357 35.18 -37.89 26.97
N VAL A 358 36.02 -37.02 27.52
CA VAL A 358 35.84 -35.57 27.58
C VAL A 358 35.63 -34.94 26.19
N GLU A 359 36.36 -35.35 25.15
CA GLU A 359 36.13 -34.84 23.78
C GLU A 359 34.79 -35.32 23.21
N THR A 360 34.39 -36.57 23.51
CA THR A 360 33.07 -37.08 23.11
C THR A 360 31.95 -36.29 23.77
N ILE A 361 32.08 -35.98 25.06
CA ILE A 361 31.10 -35.16 25.79
C ILE A 361 31.11 -33.73 25.28
N LYS A 362 32.27 -33.11 25.01
CA LYS A 362 32.36 -31.78 24.40
C LYS A 362 31.70 -31.73 23.01
N ALA A 363 31.87 -32.77 22.20
CA ALA A 363 31.20 -32.87 20.90
C ALA A 363 29.67 -33.02 21.06
N ARG A 364 29.21 -33.82 22.04
CA ARG A 364 27.78 -33.97 22.36
C ARG A 364 27.17 -32.72 22.97
N GLN A 365 27.90 -32.01 23.82
CA GLN A 365 27.54 -30.72 24.42
C GLN A 365 27.24 -29.69 23.32
N GLY A 366 28.08 -29.61 22.28
CA GLY A 366 27.82 -28.72 21.14
C GLY A 366 26.51 -29.05 20.41
N ALA A 367 26.21 -30.34 20.21
CA ALA A 367 24.97 -30.77 19.57
C ALA A 367 23.72 -30.47 20.43
N TRP A 368 23.80 -30.71 21.75
CA TRP A 368 22.72 -30.37 22.68
C TRP A 368 22.51 -28.85 22.77
N ALA A 369 23.59 -28.07 22.94
CA ALA A 369 23.52 -26.60 22.97
C ALA A 369 22.87 -26.03 21.70
N GLU A 370 23.18 -26.60 20.54
CA GLU A 370 22.57 -26.22 19.27
C GLU A 370 21.07 -26.59 19.23
N TRP A 371 20.69 -27.79 19.69
CA TRP A 371 19.27 -28.18 19.77
C TRP A 371 18.46 -27.24 20.69
N HIS A 372 18.97 -26.93 21.89
CA HIS A 372 18.32 -25.99 22.82
C HIS A 372 18.17 -24.60 22.19
N ARG A 373 19.19 -24.09 21.48
CA ARG A 373 19.12 -22.80 20.77
C ARG A 373 18.05 -22.82 19.67
N GLN A 374 17.89 -23.94 18.97
CA GLN A 374 16.85 -24.11 17.95
C GLN A 374 15.45 -24.10 18.55
N THR A 375 15.25 -24.68 19.74
CA THR A 375 14.00 -24.62 20.49
C THR A 375 13.64 -23.18 20.89
N VAL A 376 14.62 -22.42 21.42
CA VAL A 376 14.43 -20.98 21.69
C VAL A 376 14.15 -20.20 20.41
N SER A 377 14.83 -20.54 19.30
CA SER A 377 14.59 -19.92 17.99
C SER A 377 13.16 -20.14 17.50
N ARG A 378 12.51 -21.27 17.80
CA ARG A 378 11.09 -21.45 17.46
C ARG A 378 10.18 -20.53 18.28
N ILE A 379 10.44 -20.39 19.59
CA ILE A 379 9.67 -19.46 20.44
C ILE A 379 9.82 -18.03 19.91
N ILE A 380 11.04 -17.61 19.55
CA ILE A 380 11.31 -16.31 18.93
C ILE A 380 10.55 -16.16 17.61
N LEU A 381 10.51 -17.19 16.76
CA LEU A 381 9.77 -17.15 15.49
C LEU A 381 8.29 -16.83 15.73
N ASN A 382 7.64 -17.52 16.68
CA ASN A 382 6.24 -17.27 17.02
C ASN A 382 6.00 -15.86 17.57
N GLU A 383 6.86 -15.38 18.48
CA GLU A 383 6.79 -13.99 18.98
C GLU A 383 6.92 -12.96 17.85
N ARG A 384 7.82 -13.19 16.89
CA ARG A 384 8.01 -12.28 15.75
C ARG A 384 6.82 -12.29 14.80
N LEU A 385 6.16 -13.43 14.60
CA LEU A 385 4.92 -13.50 13.83
C LEU A 385 3.78 -12.73 14.51
N ILE A 386 3.63 -12.89 15.83
CA ILE A 386 2.62 -12.16 16.62
C ILE A 386 2.87 -10.65 16.54
N ALA A 387 4.13 -10.22 16.73
CA ALA A 387 4.51 -8.81 16.64
C ALA A 387 4.25 -8.23 15.25
N LEU A 388 4.56 -8.98 14.19
CA LEU A 388 4.30 -8.54 12.82
C LEU A 388 2.79 -8.45 12.50
N ARG A 389 1.98 -9.37 13.03
CA ARG A 389 0.52 -9.29 12.91
C ARG A 389 -0.03 -8.04 13.60
N GLU A 390 0.42 -7.76 14.83
CA GLU A 390 0.03 -6.54 15.55
C GLU A 390 0.39 -5.28 14.75
N GLU A 391 1.61 -5.20 14.23
CA GLU A 391 2.07 -4.06 13.43
C GLU A 391 1.25 -3.87 12.15
N LEU A 392 0.85 -4.96 11.47
CA LEU A 392 -0.04 -4.88 10.30
C LEU A 392 -1.41 -4.31 10.65
N LEU A 393 -2.02 -4.75 11.76
CA LEU A 393 -3.33 -4.26 12.21
C LEU A 393 -3.29 -2.80 12.68
N GLU A 394 -2.24 -2.41 13.42
CA GLU A 394 -2.05 -1.00 13.79
C GLU A 394 -1.91 -0.11 12.56
N THR A 395 -1.19 -0.60 11.55
CA THR A 395 -0.92 0.15 10.33
C THR A 395 -2.16 0.24 9.43
N GLU A 396 -2.99 -0.81 9.38
CA GLU A 396 -4.33 -0.80 8.79
C GLU A 396 -5.22 0.28 9.44
N THR A 397 -5.31 0.25 10.76
CA THR A 397 -6.13 1.21 11.53
C THR A 397 -5.64 2.64 11.30
N ALA A 398 -4.32 2.87 11.35
CA ALA A 398 -3.74 4.19 11.12
C ALA A 398 -4.00 4.72 9.70
N LEU A 399 -3.95 3.83 8.68
CA LEU A 399 -4.29 4.16 7.31
C LEU A 399 -5.73 4.65 7.19
N LEU A 400 -6.68 3.86 7.70
CA LEU A 400 -8.11 4.19 7.65
C LEU A 400 -8.39 5.48 8.40
N GLN A 401 -7.82 5.66 9.60
CA GLN A 401 -7.96 6.90 10.38
C GLN A 401 -7.45 8.13 9.62
N ARG A 402 -6.27 8.04 9.00
CA ARG A 402 -5.68 9.17 8.26
C ARG A 402 -6.52 9.54 7.04
N ILE A 403 -7.01 8.54 6.29
CA ILE A 403 -7.85 8.79 5.11
C ILE A 403 -9.20 9.35 5.54
N ALA A 404 -9.86 8.78 6.56
CA ALA A 404 -11.13 9.27 7.08
C ALA A 404 -11.03 10.73 7.55
N ALA A 405 -9.98 11.04 8.33
CA ALA A 405 -9.72 12.39 8.83
C ALA A 405 -9.52 13.40 7.69
N ALA A 406 -8.82 13.01 6.62
CA ALA A 406 -8.60 13.87 5.46
C ALA A 406 -9.83 13.98 4.55
N THR A 407 -10.78 13.04 4.60
CA THR A 407 -11.90 12.94 3.67
C THR A 407 -13.25 13.09 4.40
N LEU A 408 -13.83 11.98 4.85
CA LEU A 408 -15.16 11.88 5.43
C LEU A 408 -15.35 12.80 6.65
N SER A 409 -14.48 12.69 7.65
CA SER A 409 -14.61 13.45 8.90
C SER A 409 -14.51 14.96 8.65
N CYS A 410 -13.60 15.37 7.77
CA CYS A 410 -13.45 16.78 7.38
C CYS A 410 -14.72 17.32 6.69
N VAL A 411 -15.30 16.55 5.77
CA VAL A 411 -16.56 16.92 5.10
C VAL A 411 -17.71 17.00 6.12
N GLN A 412 -17.85 16.00 7.00
CA GLN A 412 -18.89 15.96 8.02
C GLN A 412 -18.81 17.17 8.97
N THR A 413 -17.62 17.51 9.49
CA THR A 413 -17.45 18.68 10.36
C THR A 413 -17.78 19.99 9.64
N THR A 414 -17.35 20.11 8.37
CA THR A 414 -17.63 21.30 7.55
C THR A 414 -19.13 21.42 7.28
N PHE A 415 -19.78 20.32 6.90
CA PHE A 415 -21.21 20.29 6.59
C PHE A 415 -22.06 20.52 7.83
N ALA A 416 -21.68 19.99 9.00
CA ALA A 416 -22.34 20.30 10.26
C ALA A 416 -22.32 21.81 10.54
N THR A 417 -21.18 22.48 10.32
CA THR A 417 -21.05 23.93 10.48
C THR A 417 -21.92 24.70 9.48
N LEU A 418 -21.95 24.26 8.21
CA LEU A 418 -22.79 24.87 7.18
C LEU A 418 -24.29 24.70 7.44
N LYS A 419 -24.70 23.51 7.87
CA LYS A 419 -26.10 23.23 8.25
C LYS A 419 -26.55 24.12 9.41
N GLU A 420 -25.70 24.32 10.42
CA GLU A 420 -26.04 25.22 11.54
C GLU A 420 -26.27 26.65 11.06
N LYS A 421 -25.41 27.16 10.17
CA LYS A 421 -25.60 28.50 9.56
C LYS A 421 -26.87 28.58 8.71
N LEU A 422 -27.19 27.55 7.93
CA LEU A 422 -28.42 27.51 7.12
C LEU A 422 -29.67 27.45 8.00
N ARG A 423 -29.66 26.67 9.08
CA ARG A 423 -30.74 26.60 10.08
C ARG A 423 -30.93 27.93 10.81
N GLN A 424 -29.83 28.60 11.18
CA GLN A 424 -29.89 29.94 11.74
C GLN A 424 -30.52 30.93 10.75
N GLY A 425 -30.07 30.94 9.50
CA GLY A 425 -30.65 31.77 8.45
C GLY A 425 -32.14 31.49 8.21
N GLN A 426 -32.54 30.21 8.26
CA GLN A 426 -33.94 29.79 8.15
C GLN A 426 -34.76 30.37 9.32
N ALA A 427 -34.30 30.21 10.56
CA ALA A 427 -35.00 30.72 11.74
C ALA A 427 -35.13 32.25 11.71
N GLU A 428 -34.10 32.96 11.24
CA GLU A 428 -34.13 34.42 11.07
C GLU A 428 -35.12 34.85 9.97
N ALA A 429 -35.18 34.12 8.85
CA ALA A 429 -36.15 34.36 7.79
C ALA A 429 -37.59 34.11 8.25
N ASP A 430 -37.86 32.99 8.95
CA ASP A 430 -39.16 32.67 9.53
C ASP A 430 -39.60 33.76 10.54
N GLN A 431 -38.71 34.21 11.43
CA GLN A 431 -38.99 35.30 12.38
C GLN A 431 -39.22 36.65 11.69
N ALA A 432 -38.55 36.91 10.56
CA ALA A 432 -38.80 38.12 9.77
C ALA A 432 -40.21 38.07 9.14
N CYS A 433 -40.58 36.93 8.54
CA CYS A 433 -41.91 36.71 7.99
C CYS A 433 -43.02 36.85 9.05
N GLU A 434 -42.86 36.23 10.23
CA GLU A 434 -43.84 36.34 11.33
C GLU A 434 -44.00 37.77 11.86
N ARG A 435 -42.92 38.56 11.91
CA ARG A 435 -42.98 39.98 12.30
C ARG A 435 -43.72 40.82 11.26
N ALA A 436 -43.59 40.50 9.98
CA ALA A 436 -44.22 41.21 8.87
C ALA A 436 -45.71 40.88 8.71
N GLU A 437 -46.14 39.65 9.02
CA GLU A 437 -47.56 39.27 9.09
C GLU A 437 -48.33 40.09 10.14
N ASN A 438 -47.65 40.50 11.22
CA ASN A 438 -48.23 41.25 12.35
C ASN A 438 -48.14 42.79 12.24
N ARG A 439 -47.24 43.31 11.38
CA ARG A 439 -47.01 44.74 11.17
C ARG A 439 -46.84 44.99 9.67
N THR A 440 -47.89 45.50 9.02
CA THR A 440 -47.94 45.80 7.59
C THR A 440 -46.68 46.51 7.07
N GLY A 441 -45.77 45.78 6.41
CA GLY A 441 -44.56 46.35 5.84
C GLY A 441 -43.71 45.37 5.03
N ALA A 442 -44.18 44.95 3.85
CA ALA A 442 -43.42 44.09 2.92
C ALA A 442 -42.05 44.67 2.52
N ALA A 443 -41.88 46.00 2.54
CA ALA A 443 -40.59 46.66 2.32
C ALA A 443 -39.56 46.39 3.45
N GLN A 444 -40.01 46.31 4.71
CA GLN A 444 -39.12 45.96 5.83
C GLN A 444 -38.76 44.47 5.78
N LEU A 445 -39.69 43.61 5.38
CA LEU A 445 -39.42 42.17 5.19
C LEU A 445 -38.38 41.94 4.09
N ALA A 446 -38.48 42.65 2.96
CA ALA A 446 -37.50 42.58 1.89
C ALA A 446 -36.08 42.97 2.37
N ALA A 447 -35.96 44.03 3.18
CA ALA A 447 -34.69 44.44 3.77
C ALA A 447 -34.14 43.40 4.76
N ASP A 448 -34.99 42.84 5.62
CA ASP A 448 -34.61 41.80 6.58
C ASP A 448 -34.15 40.51 5.85
N LEU A 449 -34.85 40.07 4.80
CA LEU A 449 -34.47 38.89 4.00
C LEU A 449 -33.17 39.10 3.21
N ASN A 450 -32.93 40.31 2.67
CA ASN A 450 -31.66 40.64 2.01
C ASN A 450 -30.49 40.60 3.01
N ALA A 451 -30.68 41.07 4.25
CA ALA A 451 -29.67 40.98 5.31
C ALA A 451 -29.43 39.54 5.79
N VAL A 452 -30.43 38.66 5.73
CA VAL A 452 -30.27 37.21 5.93
C VAL A 452 -29.46 36.61 4.77
N GLN A 453 -29.78 36.96 3.53
CA GLN A 453 -29.07 36.50 2.33
C GLN A 453 -27.58 36.86 2.37
N GLU A 454 -27.23 38.12 2.62
CA GLU A 454 -25.83 38.56 2.71
C GLU A 454 -25.05 37.80 3.79
N ARG A 455 -25.62 37.62 4.98
CA ARG A 455 -24.97 36.87 6.08
C ARG A 455 -24.81 35.39 5.77
N VAL A 456 -25.83 34.75 5.20
CA VAL A 456 -25.78 33.33 4.82
C VAL A 456 -24.75 33.12 3.71
N LEU A 457 -24.74 33.96 2.67
CA LEU A 457 -23.76 33.86 1.58
C LEU A 457 -22.33 34.14 2.06
N GLN A 458 -22.12 35.17 2.89
CA GLN A 458 -20.81 35.43 3.50
C GLN A 458 -20.36 34.25 4.39
N GLY A 459 -21.29 33.64 5.12
CA GLY A 459 -21.07 32.45 5.93
C GLY A 459 -20.70 31.21 5.11
N LEU A 460 -21.35 31.00 3.96
CA LEU A 460 -21.08 29.92 3.00
C LEU A 460 -19.73 30.12 2.31
N SER A 461 -19.54 31.27 1.66
CA SER A 461 -18.28 31.63 0.97
C SER A 461 -17.07 31.61 1.92
N GLY A 462 -17.24 32.06 3.17
CA GLY A 462 -16.16 32.03 4.18
C GLY A 462 -15.77 30.61 4.61
N THR A 463 -16.74 29.70 4.78
CA THR A 463 -16.46 28.30 5.14
C THR A 463 -15.97 27.48 3.95
N LEU A 464 -16.44 27.76 2.73
CA LEU A 464 -16.02 27.09 1.49
C LEU A 464 -14.64 27.61 1.00
N GLY A 465 -14.32 28.89 1.24
CA GLY A 465 -13.04 29.49 0.87
C GLY A 465 -11.83 28.98 1.67
N ASP A 466 -12.05 28.50 2.89
CA ASP A 466 -11.02 28.05 3.83
C ASP A 466 -10.95 26.52 3.93
N LEU A 467 -10.80 25.82 2.79
CA LEU A 467 -10.79 24.35 2.76
C LEU A 467 -9.40 23.72 2.59
N PRO A 468 -8.67 23.51 3.70
CA PRO A 468 -7.55 22.58 3.77
C PRO A 468 -7.96 21.13 3.44
N GLY A 469 -9.22 20.76 3.68
CA GLY A 469 -9.73 19.38 3.58
C GLY A 469 -9.59 18.74 2.21
N ILE A 470 -9.97 19.44 1.14
CA ILE A 470 -9.94 18.86 -0.22
C ILE A 470 -8.52 18.74 -0.75
N ALA A 471 -7.67 19.73 -0.48
CA ALA A 471 -6.26 19.68 -0.85
C ALA A 471 -5.52 18.57 -0.06
N ALA A 472 -5.84 18.39 1.22
CA ALA A 472 -5.33 17.30 2.04
C ALA A 472 -5.84 15.95 1.53
N ALA A 473 -7.16 15.79 1.34
CA ALA A 473 -7.79 14.60 0.75
C ALA A 473 -7.13 14.21 -0.57
N HIS A 474 -6.97 15.16 -1.49
CA HIS A 474 -6.33 14.91 -2.78
C HIS A 474 -4.87 14.45 -2.63
N ARG A 475 -4.14 15.00 -1.66
CA ARG A 475 -2.74 14.61 -1.41
C ARG A 475 -2.64 13.19 -0.85
N VAL A 476 -3.50 12.84 0.11
CA VAL A 476 -3.46 11.51 0.74
C VAL A 476 -4.01 10.43 -0.20
N LEU A 477 -5.06 10.73 -0.99
CA LEU A 477 -5.63 9.80 -1.97
C LEU A 477 -4.80 9.63 -3.25
N ALA A 478 -3.87 10.54 -3.55
CA ALA A 478 -2.98 10.39 -4.70
C ALA A 478 -1.92 9.29 -4.50
N ASP A 479 -1.59 8.96 -3.26
CA ASP A 479 -0.60 7.95 -2.89
C ASP A 479 -1.06 7.24 -1.60
N PRO A 480 -2.16 6.46 -1.68
CA PRO A 480 -2.86 5.93 -0.51
C PRO A 480 -1.98 4.92 0.22
N GLY A 481 -1.79 5.10 1.53
CA GLY A 481 -1.05 4.11 2.33
C GLY A 481 0.47 4.17 2.24
N ARG A 482 1.08 5.16 1.58
CA ARG A 482 2.55 5.21 1.45
C ARG A 482 3.34 5.29 2.77
N PRO A 483 3.05 6.19 3.72
CA PRO A 483 3.80 6.22 4.98
C PRO A 483 3.53 4.99 5.83
N GLU A 484 2.30 4.45 5.79
CA GLU A 484 1.94 3.19 6.44
C GLU A 484 2.72 2.02 5.85
N TRP A 485 2.81 1.95 4.52
CA TRP A 485 3.62 0.96 3.83
C TRP A 485 5.11 1.06 4.18
N ALA A 486 5.64 2.28 4.32
CA ALA A 486 7.02 2.47 4.76
C ALA A 486 7.26 1.93 6.18
N ARG A 487 6.28 2.09 7.08
CA ARG A 487 6.32 1.55 8.45
C ARG A 487 6.30 0.02 8.45
N VAL A 488 5.45 -0.61 7.64
CA VAL A 488 5.45 -2.08 7.46
C VAL A 488 6.81 -2.56 6.94
N LEU A 489 7.39 -1.89 5.93
CA LEU A 489 8.70 -2.26 5.40
C LEU A 489 9.82 -2.09 6.44
N GLU A 490 9.76 -1.08 7.30
CA GLU A 490 10.71 -0.90 8.40
C GLU A 490 10.62 -2.05 9.41
N ALA A 491 9.40 -2.46 9.79
CA ALA A 491 9.18 -3.60 10.66
C ALA A 491 9.71 -4.90 10.05
N VAL A 492 9.51 -5.12 8.74
CA VAL A 492 10.08 -6.27 8.00
C VAL A 492 11.60 -6.24 8.00
N GLN A 493 12.23 -5.07 7.84
CA GLN A 493 13.69 -4.94 7.88
C GLN A 493 14.29 -5.29 9.26
N GLN A 494 13.51 -5.12 10.34
CA GLN A 494 13.93 -5.51 11.69
C GLN A 494 13.85 -7.02 11.95
N LEU A 495 13.19 -7.79 11.07
CA LEU A 495 13.13 -9.25 11.19
C LEU A 495 14.52 -9.87 10.94
N PRO A 496 14.87 -10.97 11.63
CA PRO A 496 16.10 -11.70 11.36
C PRO A 496 16.11 -12.27 9.92
N ASP A 497 17.27 -12.18 9.26
CA ASP A 497 17.43 -12.67 7.88
C ASP A 497 17.17 -14.18 7.77
N ARG A 498 17.78 -14.97 8.66
CA ARG A 498 17.67 -16.43 8.67
C ARG A 498 17.63 -16.95 10.10
N MET A 499 16.63 -17.76 10.40
CA MET A 499 16.50 -18.49 11.66
C MET A 499 16.70 -19.98 11.42
N VAL A 500 17.36 -20.67 12.34
CA VAL A 500 17.54 -22.12 12.27
C VAL A 500 16.66 -22.77 13.31
N VAL A 501 15.72 -23.59 12.87
CA VAL A 501 14.80 -24.34 13.74
C VAL A 501 14.89 -25.83 13.40
N HIS A 502 14.53 -26.71 14.33
CA HIS A 502 14.47 -28.14 14.06
C HIS A 502 13.20 -28.47 13.24
N VAL A 503 13.29 -29.47 12.34
CA VAL A 503 12.23 -29.77 11.35
C VAL A 503 11.00 -30.44 11.97
N GLN A 504 11.17 -31.26 13.00
CA GLN A 504 10.06 -31.98 13.64
C GLN A 504 10.13 -31.79 15.15
N ARG A 505 8.98 -31.43 15.73
CA ARG A 505 8.75 -31.53 17.17
C ARG A 505 8.78 -33.01 17.56
N PRO A 506 9.51 -33.41 18.62
CA PRO A 506 9.37 -34.74 19.20
C PRO A 506 7.93 -34.93 19.70
N GLU A 507 7.27 -36.04 19.36
CA GLU A 507 5.99 -36.36 19.99
C GLU A 507 6.18 -36.60 21.49
N ALA A 508 5.12 -36.38 22.29
CA ALA A 508 5.19 -36.55 23.74
C ALA A 508 5.68 -37.97 24.10
N GLY A 509 6.81 -38.05 24.81
CA GLY A 509 7.48 -39.30 25.17
C GLY A 509 8.49 -39.87 24.14
N GLU A 510 8.66 -39.24 22.98
CA GLU A 510 9.69 -39.63 22.01
C GLU A 510 11.09 -39.12 22.41
N GLN A 511 12.15 -39.83 21.99
CA GLN A 511 13.52 -39.38 22.23
C GLN A 511 13.94 -38.32 21.20
N VAL A 512 14.73 -37.34 21.65
CA VAL A 512 15.21 -36.22 20.84
C VAL A 512 16.44 -36.70 20.07
N GLU A 513 16.31 -36.79 18.76
CA GLU A 513 17.41 -37.17 17.89
C GLU A 513 18.28 -35.98 17.51
N LEU A 514 19.51 -35.95 18.04
CA LEU A 514 20.52 -34.98 17.67
C LEU A 514 20.96 -35.13 16.19
N GLY A 515 21.05 -34.01 15.47
CA GLY A 515 21.58 -33.97 14.09
C GLY A 515 20.58 -34.30 12.98
N ARG A 516 19.26 -34.31 13.26
CA ARG A 516 18.23 -34.28 12.20
C ARG A 516 18.36 -33.01 11.34
N ARG A 517 17.71 -33.02 10.16
CA ARG A 517 17.68 -31.86 9.25
C ARG A 517 17.18 -30.63 10.03
N THR A 518 17.93 -29.55 9.93
CA THR A 518 17.54 -28.23 10.41
C THR A 518 16.84 -27.46 9.29
N LEU A 519 15.81 -26.70 9.63
CA LEU A 519 15.14 -25.80 8.72
C LEU A 519 15.73 -24.39 8.85
N GLY A 520 16.18 -23.83 7.73
CA GLY A 520 16.49 -22.40 7.63
C GLY A 520 15.21 -21.65 7.22
N VAL A 521 14.66 -20.85 8.13
CA VAL A 521 13.52 -19.98 7.85
C VAL A 521 14.06 -18.59 7.53
N ASP A 522 14.02 -18.22 6.25
CA ASP A 522 14.43 -16.89 5.78
C ASP A 522 13.27 -15.88 5.99
N LEU A 523 12.92 -15.63 7.25
CA LEU A 523 11.68 -14.91 7.63
C LEU A 523 11.55 -13.54 6.97
N ARG A 524 12.65 -12.77 6.91
CA ARG A 524 12.65 -11.46 6.23
C ARG A 524 12.31 -11.60 4.74
N GLN A 525 12.93 -12.53 4.04
CA GLN A 525 12.68 -12.76 2.62
C GLN A 525 11.23 -13.23 2.38
N ILE A 526 10.74 -14.15 3.21
CA ILE A 526 9.35 -14.65 3.14
C ILE A 526 8.38 -13.48 3.32
N ALA A 527 8.62 -12.58 4.28
CA ALA A 527 7.81 -11.40 4.51
C ALA A 527 7.86 -10.41 3.34
N GLU A 528 9.05 -10.08 2.82
CA GLU A 528 9.22 -9.20 1.65
C GLU A 528 8.49 -9.73 0.40
N GLU A 529 8.49 -11.06 0.21
CA GLU A 529 7.81 -11.71 -0.91
C GLU A 529 6.30 -11.81 -0.73
N ALA A 530 5.82 -12.03 0.50
CA ALA A 530 4.41 -12.05 0.84
C ALA A 530 3.80 -10.66 0.60
N LEU A 531 4.44 -9.62 1.17
CA LEU A 531 4.07 -8.20 1.15
C LEU A 531 4.37 -7.50 -0.19
N SER A 532 4.17 -8.17 -1.32
CA SER A 532 4.40 -7.59 -2.66
C SER A 532 3.24 -7.94 -3.59
N PRO A 533 2.48 -6.97 -4.14
CA PRO A 533 2.85 -5.56 -4.42
C PRO A 533 2.49 -4.52 -3.32
N PRO A 534 3.07 -3.29 -3.37
CA PRO A 534 2.86 -2.28 -2.34
C PRO A 534 1.42 -1.72 -2.33
N TRP A 535 0.90 -1.46 -1.13
CA TRP A 535 -0.49 -1.00 -0.91
C TRP A 535 -0.94 0.19 -1.77
N PRO A 536 -0.13 1.24 -2.03
CA PRO A 536 -0.54 2.34 -2.92
C PRO A 536 -1.00 1.89 -4.31
N GLN A 537 -0.42 0.80 -4.84
CA GLN A 537 -0.80 0.24 -6.14
C GLN A 537 -2.09 -0.58 -6.06
N LEU A 538 -2.31 -1.29 -4.96
CA LEU A 538 -3.52 -2.09 -4.73
C LEU A 538 -4.75 -1.18 -4.52
N LEU A 539 -4.55 -0.07 -3.82
CA LEU A 539 -5.61 0.84 -3.39
C LEU A 539 -5.93 1.95 -4.40
N GLU A 540 -5.11 2.14 -5.44
CA GLU A 540 -5.21 3.25 -6.41
C GLU A 540 -6.63 3.41 -6.99
N ASN A 541 -7.27 2.30 -7.38
CA ASN A 541 -8.60 2.35 -8.02
C ASN A 541 -9.70 2.80 -7.06
N GLN A 542 -9.70 2.31 -5.82
CA GLN A 542 -10.72 2.69 -4.83
C GLN A 542 -10.46 4.10 -4.30
N ALA A 543 -9.19 4.48 -4.10
CA ALA A 543 -8.81 5.84 -3.76
C ALA A 543 -9.24 6.85 -4.84
N GLU A 544 -9.11 6.51 -6.12
CA GLU A 544 -9.57 7.35 -7.23
C GLU A 544 -11.10 7.50 -7.26
N GLN A 545 -11.85 6.43 -6.96
CA GLN A 545 -13.32 6.51 -6.87
C GLN A 545 -13.76 7.43 -5.72
N LEU A 546 -13.17 7.27 -4.53
CA LEU A 546 -13.43 8.13 -3.39
C LEU A 546 -13.05 9.60 -3.70
N ARG A 547 -11.92 9.81 -4.38
CA ARG A 547 -11.48 11.14 -4.84
C ARG A 547 -12.47 11.78 -5.82
N GLN A 548 -12.97 11.03 -6.79
CA GLN A 548 -13.97 11.52 -7.75
C GLN A 548 -15.27 11.90 -7.06
N GLN A 549 -15.70 11.10 -6.08
CA GLN A 549 -16.92 11.39 -5.34
C GLN A 549 -16.78 12.64 -4.46
N LEU A 550 -15.64 12.82 -3.78
CA LEU A 550 -15.35 14.05 -3.03
C LEU A 550 -15.41 15.30 -3.92
N LEU A 551 -14.91 15.22 -5.16
CA LEU A 551 -15.01 16.31 -6.13
C LEU A 551 -16.47 16.58 -6.55
N GLN A 552 -17.31 15.54 -6.66
CA GLN A 552 -18.74 15.74 -6.93
C GLN A 552 -19.47 16.38 -5.77
N VAL A 553 -19.18 15.96 -4.54
CA VAL A 553 -19.71 16.56 -3.31
C VAL A 553 -19.33 18.04 -3.23
N TRP A 554 -18.07 18.36 -3.53
CA TRP A 554 -17.59 19.74 -3.63
C TRP A 554 -18.39 20.57 -4.64
N ASN A 555 -18.51 20.09 -5.87
CA ASN A 555 -19.29 20.80 -6.90
C ASN A 555 -20.77 20.95 -6.51
N GLY A 556 -21.32 20.02 -5.73
CA GLY A 556 -22.67 20.13 -5.16
C GLY A 556 -22.80 21.28 -4.17
N THR A 557 -21.76 21.60 -3.39
CA THR A 557 -21.79 22.74 -2.46
C THR A 557 -21.81 24.10 -3.16
N GLU A 558 -21.12 24.26 -4.30
CA GLU A 558 -21.24 25.46 -5.13
C GLU A 558 -22.67 25.66 -5.66
N GLN A 559 -23.39 24.56 -5.95
CA GLN A 559 -24.79 24.65 -6.37
C GLN A 559 -25.69 25.17 -5.25
N ILE A 560 -25.40 24.82 -3.99
CA ILE A 560 -26.17 25.29 -2.83
C ILE A 560 -26.05 26.81 -2.69
N GLU A 561 -24.85 27.38 -2.84
CA GLU A 561 -24.66 28.84 -2.81
C GLU A 561 -25.52 29.54 -3.87
N ASN A 562 -25.54 29.00 -5.09
CA ASN A 562 -26.38 29.52 -6.17
C ASN A 562 -27.88 29.38 -5.88
N ILE A 563 -28.31 28.26 -5.29
CA ILE A 563 -29.72 28.02 -4.91
C ILE A 563 -30.15 29.03 -3.84
N VAL A 564 -29.33 29.24 -2.81
CA VAL A 564 -29.60 30.21 -1.74
C VAL A 564 -29.66 31.63 -2.30
N GLN A 565 -28.69 32.00 -3.14
CA GLN A 565 -28.65 33.32 -3.78
C GLN A 565 -29.90 33.55 -4.64
N PHE A 566 -30.29 32.58 -5.47
CA PHE A 566 -31.42 32.72 -6.36
C PHE A 566 -32.76 32.81 -5.61
N ASN A 567 -33.02 31.91 -4.65
CA ASN A 567 -34.33 31.85 -3.99
C ASN A 567 -34.57 33.01 -3.02
N LEU A 568 -33.55 33.43 -2.25
CA LEU A 568 -33.69 34.62 -1.39
C LEU A 568 -33.80 35.90 -2.22
N GLY A 569 -33.09 35.99 -3.35
CA GLY A 569 -33.25 37.10 -4.30
C GLY A 569 -34.68 37.17 -4.86
N ALA A 570 -35.22 36.02 -5.30
CA ALA A 570 -36.60 35.93 -5.79
C ALA A 570 -37.63 36.29 -4.71
N ALA A 571 -37.42 35.88 -3.45
CA ALA A 571 -38.27 36.27 -2.34
C ALA A 571 -38.28 37.79 -2.09
N VAL A 572 -37.13 38.44 -2.23
CA VAL A 572 -36.99 39.91 -2.11
C VAL A 572 -37.69 40.62 -3.28
N ASP A 573 -37.48 40.14 -4.51
CA ASP A 573 -38.08 40.73 -5.73
C ASP A 573 -39.61 40.65 -5.72
N GLU A 574 -40.20 39.55 -5.24
CA GLU A 574 -41.65 39.36 -5.10
C GLU A 574 -42.25 40.37 -4.09
N LEU A 575 -41.57 40.61 -2.97
CA LEU A 575 -42.00 41.57 -1.94
C LEU A 575 -41.89 43.03 -2.42
N GLN A 576 -40.87 43.35 -3.21
CA GLN A 576 -40.68 44.67 -3.81
C GLN A 576 -41.72 44.96 -4.90
N SER A 577 -42.08 43.94 -5.69
CA SER A 577 -43.15 44.02 -6.69
C SER A 577 -44.51 44.28 -6.05
N ALA A 578 -44.82 43.63 -4.92
CA ALA A 578 -46.06 43.84 -4.17
C ALA A 578 -46.16 45.19 -3.44
N THR A 579 -45.05 45.92 -3.26
CA THR A 579 -45.00 47.23 -2.59
C THR A 579 -44.96 48.43 -3.54
N GLY A 580 -44.98 48.20 -4.85
CA GLY A 580 -45.08 49.27 -5.86
C GLY A 580 -43.79 50.09 -6.03
N GLN A 581 -42.63 49.56 -5.65
CA GLN A 581 -41.32 50.18 -5.93
C GLN A 581 -40.57 49.37 -6.98
N ILE A 582 -40.97 49.53 -8.25
CA ILE A 582 -40.11 49.25 -9.40
C ILE A 582 -40.09 50.50 -10.28
N ASP A 583 -38.88 51.00 -10.54
CA ASP A 583 -38.57 51.97 -11.59
C ASP A 583 -39.21 51.51 -12.90
N THR A 584 -40.12 52.33 -13.42
CA THR A 584 -40.82 52.10 -14.68
C THR A 584 -39.83 52.08 -15.85
N ASP A 585 -39.34 50.89 -16.22
CA ASP A 585 -38.90 50.55 -17.58
C ASP A 585 -38.58 49.03 -17.70
N ARG A 586 -39.60 48.16 -17.63
CA ARG A 586 -39.64 46.84 -18.32
C ARG A 586 -40.93 46.05 -18.04
N PHE A 587 -41.60 45.67 -19.13
CA PHE A 587 -42.61 44.63 -19.30
C PHE A 587 -43.94 44.73 -18.53
N ALA A 588 -44.95 45.25 -19.25
CA ALA A 588 -46.37 45.02 -18.95
C ALA A 588 -46.79 43.62 -19.44
N GLY A 589 -47.13 42.75 -18.48
CA GLY A 589 -47.88 41.49 -18.65
C GLY A 589 -49.03 41.46 -17.64
N PRO A 590 -50.05 40.59 -17.81
CA PRO A 590 -51.39 40.79 -17.28
C PRO A 590 -51.43 40.79 -15.75
N GLU A 591 -52.17 41.76 -15.22
CA GLU A 591 -52.42 42.02 -13.81
C GLU A 591 -53.02 40.80 -13.11
N THR A 592 -52.22 40.12 -12.28
CA THR A 592 -52.73 39.44 -11.09
C THR A 592 -52.45 40.36 -9.91
N GLU A 593 -53.49 40.98 -9.36
CA GLU A 593 -53.44 41.71 -8.09
C GLU A 593 -53.04 40.73 -6.96
N THR A 594 -51.75 40.51 -6.75
CA THR A 594 -51.25 39.77 -5.59
C THR A 594 -51.42 40.63 -4.35
N THR A 595 -52.33 40.22 -3.46
CA THR A 595 -52.49 40.89 -2.16
C THR A 595 -51.17 40.83 -1.37
N PRO A 596 -50.84 41.87 -0.57
CA PRO A 596 -49.61 41.89 0.24
C PRO A 596 -49.43 40.67 1.16
N ALA A 597 -50.55 40.08 1.61
CA ALA A 597 -50.53 38.85 2.40
C ALA A 597 -50.11 37.61 1.58
N ALA A 598 -50.51 37.53 0.30
CA ALA A 598 -50.09 36.46 -0.60
C ALA A 598 -48.60 36.57 -0.95
N ALA A 599 -48.08 37.78 -1.15
CA ALA A 599 -46.66 38.03 -1.41
C ALA A 599 -45.77 37.67 -0.19
N ILE A 600 -46.24 37.94 1.04
CA ILE A 600 -45.54 37.53 2.27
C ILE A 600 -45.51 35.99 2.41
N GLY A 601 -46.63 35.32 2.09
CA GLY A 601 -46.69 33.85 2.07
C GLY A 601 -45.74 33.23 1.04
N ALA A 602 -45.72 33.76 -0.18
CA ALA A 602 -44.82 33.31 -1.25
C ALA A 602 -43.35 33.56 -0.89
N ALA A 603 -43.01 34.72 -0.31
CA ALA A 603 -41.66 35.02 0.14
C ALA A 603 -41.19 34.10 1.28
N ARG A 604 -42.09 33.70 2.19
CA ARG A 604 -41.79 32.72 3.24
C ARG A 604 -41.46 31.34 2.63
N GLU A 605 -42.27 30.89 1.68
CA GLU A 605 -42.04 29.63 0.97
C GLU A 605 -40.71 29.66 0.21
N LEU A 606 -40.43 30.75 -0.53
CA LEU A 606 -39.20 30.91 -1.29
C LEU A 606 -37.95 31.01 -0.40
N ALA A 607 -38.01 31.72 0.73
CA ALA A 607 -36.85 31.92 1.61
C ALA A 607 -36.61 30.73 2.56
N ALA A 608 -37.59 30.40 3.41
CA ALA A 608 -37.41 29.41 4.47
C ALA A 608 -37.31 27.98 3.90
N ASP A 609 -38.14 27.61 2.91
CA ASP A 609 -38.05 26.27 2.32
C ASP A 609 -36.83 26.10 1.41
N ALA A 610 -36.29 27.18 0.82
CA ALA A 610 -35.02 27.07 0.09
C ALA A 610 -33.83 26.83 1.02
N LEU A 611 -33.79 27.49 2.19
CA LEU A 611 -32.75 27.28 3.20
C LEU A 611 -32.85 25.88 3.83
N ARG A 612 -34.06 25.39 4.11
CA ARG A 612 -34.31 24.01 4.57
C ARG A 612 -33.85 22.99 3.52
N ARG A 613 -34.30 23.10 2.26
CA ARG A 613 -33.89 22.21 1.17
C ARG A 613 -32.38 22.23 0.94
N SER A 614 -31.73 23.39 1.12
CA SER A 614 -30.28 23.51 1.03
C SER A 614 -29.57 22.76 2.15
N SER A 615 -30.13 22.77 3.38
CA SER A 615 -29.64 21.95 4.49
C SER A 615 -29.81 20.45 4.19
N ASP A 616 -30.98 20.03 3.72
CA ASP A 616 -31.26 18.62 3.40
C ASP A 616 -30.36 18.12 2.26
N THR A 617 -30.08 18.99 1.27
CA THR A 617 -29.16 18.68 0.17
C THR A 617 -27.73 18.43 0.67
N LEU A 618 -27.29 19.07 1.75
CA LEU A 618 -25.98 18.77 2.36
C LEU A 618 -25.93 17.36 2.95
N ASP A 619 -27.03 16.87 3.52
CA ASP A 619 -27.13 15.50 4.05
C ASP A 619 -27.07 14.48 2.90
N ASP A 620 -27.86 14.69 1.83
CA ASP A 620 -27.81 13.88 0.61
C ASP A 620 -26.42 13.84 -0.05
N LEU A 621 -25.66 14.95 0.04
CA LEU A 621 -24.30 15.02 -0.49
C LEU A 621 -23.29 14.29 0.42
N ALA A 622 -23.44 14.37 1.74
CA ALA A 622 -22.61 13.61 2.67
C ALA A 622 -22.83 12.10 2.52
N ASP A 623 -24.09 11.67 2.36
CA ASP A 623 -24.42 10.25 2.29
C ASP A 623 -23.83 9.55 1.05
N LYS A 624 -23.63 10.31 -0.02
CA LYS A 624 -22.97 9.85 -1.25
C LYS A 624 -21.50 9.45 -1.05
N LEU A 625 -20.86 9.82 0.07
CA LEU A 625 -19.47 9.44 0.38
C LEU A 625 -19.36 8.06 1.03
N TRP A 626 -20.43 7.58 1.69
CA TRP A 626 -20.40 6.32 2.44
C TRP A 626 -20.08 5.10 1.57
N GLY A 627 -20.69 4.99 0.40
CA GLY A 627 -20.45 3.87 -0.51
C GLY A 627 -18.99 3.76 -0.95
N PRO A 628 -18.40 4.81 -1.56
CA PRO A 628 -16.99 4.80 -1.95
C PRO A 628 -16.02 4.67 -0.78
N TRP A 629 -16.36 5.20 0.40
CA TRP A 629 -15.59 5.00 1.62
C TRP A 629 -15.58 3.54 2.06
N GLY A 630 -16.75 2.89 2.11
CA GLY A 630 -16.86 1.47 2.44
C GLY A 630 -16.04 0.58 1.51
N LEU A 631 -16.12 0.81 0.19
CA LEU A 631 -15.31 0.09 -0.80
C LEU A 631 -13.80 0.30 -0.62
N PHE A 632 -13.40 1.48 -0.14
CA PHE A 632 -12.00 1.76 0.15
C PHE A 632 -11.54 1.02 1.42
N ALA A 633 -12.32 1.08 2.49
CA ALA A 633 -12.03 0.38 3.74
C ALA A 633 -11.96 -1.14 3.54
N GLU A 634 -12.91 -1.70 2.81
CA GLU A 634 -12.94 -3.12 2.44
C GLU A 634 -11.71 -3.52 1.60
N ALA A 635 -11.25 -2.65 0.70
CA ALA A 635 -10.05 -2.91 -0.10
C ALA A 635 -8.76 -2.88 0.74
N VAL A 636 -8.68 -2.00 1.75
CA VAL A 636 -7.57 -1.99 2.72
C VAL A 636 -7.57 -3.31 3.51
N PHE A 637 -8.71 -3.66 4.11
CA PHE A 637 -8.86 -4.90 4.86
C PHE A 637 -8.47 -6.13 4.04
N ASN A 638 -9.01 -6.25 2.82
CA ASN A 638 -8.69 -7.37 1.94
C ASN A 638 -7.20 -7.43 1.57
N ALA A 639 -6.53 -6.30 1.39
CA ALA A 639 -5.09 -6.27 1.13
C ALA A 639 -4.30 -6.80 2.33
N VAL A 640 -4.61 -6.33 3.54
CA VAL A 640 -3.93 -6.75 4.78
C VAL A 640 -4.19 -8.22 5.09
N GLN A 641 -5.44 -8.67 4.99
CA GLN A 641 -5.77 -10.09 5.20
C GLN A 641 -5.11 -11.00 4.17
N SER A 642 -5.06 -10.59 2.89
CA SER A 642 -4.37 -11.36 1.86
C SER A 642 -2.87 -11.46 2.12
N ASP A 643 -2.24 -10.35 2.51
CA ASP A 643 -0.81 -10.30 2.82
C ASP A 643 -0.48 -11.16 4.05
N TRP A 644 -1.30 -11.06 5.11
CA TRP A 644 -1.15 -11.88 6.31
C TRP A 644 -1.34 -13.36 6.01
N LYS A 645 -2.37 -13.73 5.24
CA LYS A 645 -2.63 -15.12 4.87
C LYS A 645 -1.48 -15.72 4.07
N ASP A 646 -1.00 -15.00 3.04
CA ASP A 646 0.14 -15.43 2.24
C ASP A 646 1.40 -15.61 3.11
N LEU A 647 1.64 -14.71 4.07
CA LEU A 647 2.76 -14.82 5.01
C LEU A 647 2.61 -16.01 5.96
N HIS A 648 1.47 -16.12 6.63
CA HIS A 648 1.20 -17.14 7.64
C HIS A 648 1.26 -18.54 7.02
N GLU A 649 0.63 -18.76 5.86
CA GLU A 649 0.68 -20.04 5.15
C GLU A 649 2.12 -20.46 4.78
N ARG A 650 2.97 -19.51 4.37
CA ARG A 650 4.38 -19.77 4.02
C ARG A 650 5.25 -20.12 5.22
N VAL A 651 4.95 -19.56 6.38
CA VAL A 651 5.73 -19.81 7.61
C VAL A 651 5.24 -21.07 8.33
N VAL A 652 3.94 -21.35 8.29
CA VAL A 652 3.29 -22.49 8.97
C VAL A 652 3.30 -23.77 8.15
N SER A 653 3.53 -23.75 6.83
CA SER A 653 3.69 -24.99 6.05
C SER A 653 4.92 -25.77 6.54
N GLU A 654 4.70 -26.70 7.48
CA GLU A 654 5.72 -27.48 8.20
C GLU A 654 6.53 -28.41 7.28
N ASP A 655 6.05 -28.71 6.07
CA ASP A 655 6.74 -29.53 5.08
C ASP A 655 7.43 -28.68 3.99
N VAL A 656 8.66 -28.28 4.27
CA VAL A 656 9.54 -27.52 3.35
C VAL A 656 10.06 -28.35 2.16
N LEU A 657 9.33 -29.42 1.78
CA LEU A 657 9.50 -30.10 0.49
C LEU A 657 8.57 -29.55 -0.60
N GLU A 658 7.57 -28.72 -0.27
CA GLU A 658 6.67 -28.08 -1.25
C GLU A 658 6.85 -26.57 -1.43
N GLY A 659 7.89 -25.96 -0.83
CA GLY A 659 8.22 -24.53 -1.06
C GLY A 659 8.38 -24.18 -2.55
N GLN A 660 8.86 -25.14 -3.36
CA GLN A 660 8.94 -24.96 -4.82
C GLN A 660 7.57 -24.93 -5.53
N TRP A 661 6.54 -25.57 -4.96
CA TRP A 661 5.20 -25.69 -5.55
C TRP A 661 4.27 -24.53 -5.17
N VAL A 662 4.38 -24.02 -3.94
CA VAL A 662 3.70 -22.79 -3.49
C VAL A 662 4.31 -21.58 -4.19
N ASP A 663 5.64 -21.51 -4.32
CA ASP A 663 6.31 -20.50 -5.13
C ASP A 663 5.88 -20.58 -6.60
N PHE A 664 5.77 -21.78 -7.17
CA PHE A 664 5.36 -21.96 -8.56
C PHE A 664 3.90 -21.55 -8.81
N ARG A 665 2.95 -21.96 -7.95
CA ARG A 665 1.52 -21.60 -8.09
C ARG A 665 1.30 -20.10 -7.91
N THR A 666 1.98 -19.49 -6.94
CA THR A 666 1.87 -18.06 -6.63
C THR A 666 2.62 -17.22 -7.66
N GLN A 667 3.76 -17.68 -8.19
CA GLN A 667 4.42 -17.06 -9.35
C GLN A 667 3.60 -17.22 -10.64
N LEU A 668 2.81 -18.28 -10.82
CA LEU A 668 1.91 -18.44 -11.97
C LEU A 668 0.73 -17.46 -11.88
N LYS A 669 0.08 -17.39 -10.70
CA LYS A 669 -1.02 -16.45 -10.41
C LYS A 669 -0.56 -14.99 -10.53
N ARG A 670 0.62 -14.68 -9.97
CA ARG A 670 1.27 -13.35 -10.07
C ARG A 670 1.90 -13.08 -11.44
N ARG A 671 2.29 -14.08 -12.25
CA ARG A 671 2.65 -13.85 -13.68
C ARG A 671 1.42 -13.48 -14.48
N VAL A 672 0.25 -14.04 -14.16
CA VAL A 672 -1.03 -13.68 -14.79
C VAL A 672 -1.49 -12.27 -14.35
N GLU A 673 -1.29 -11.88 -13.09
CA GLU A 673 -1.64 -10.54 -12.56
C GLU A 673 -0.60 -9.45 -12.90
N ARG A 674 0.70 -9.73 -12.83
CA ARG A 674 1.73 -8.81 -13.35
C ARG A 674 1.66 -8.70 -14.86
N ALA A 675 1.28 -9.77 -15.57
CA ALA A 675 0.92 -9.65 -16.98
C ALA A 675 -0.33 -8.80 -17.15
N SER A 676 -1.37 -8.88 -16.30
CA SER A 676 -2.58 -8.05 -16.41
C SER A 676 -2.32 -6.56 -16.10
N LEU A 677 -1.35 -6.24 -15.23
CA LEU A 677 -0.96 -4.87 -14.87
C LEU A 677 0.08 -4.26 -15.83
N LYS A 678 1.12 -5.01 -16.26
CA LYS A 678 2.00 -4.57 -17.37
C LYS A 678 1.27 -4.53 -18.70
N THR A 679 0.29 -5.41 -18.91
CA THR A 679 -0.58 -5.31 -20.09
C THR A 679 -1.51 -4.13 -19.99
N ARG A 680 -1.80 -3.51 -18.82
CA ARG A 680 -2.62 -2.29 -18.75
C ARG A 680 -1.86 -1.03 -19.19
N GLU A 681 -0.59 -0.89 -18.85
CA GLU A 681 0.25 0.23 -19.31
C GLU A 681 0.63 0.07 -20.80
N LEU A 682 0.94 -1.17 -21.20
CA LEU A 682 1.17 -1.52 -22.61
C LEU A 682 -0.13 -1.63 -23.43
N TRP A 683 -1.31 -1.83 -22.81
CA TRP A 683 -2.63 -1.74 -23.45
C TRP A 683 -3.12 -0.30 -23.51
N LYS A 684 -2.75 0.62 -22.61
CA LYS A 684 -3.02 2.05 -22.81
C LYS A 684 -2.23 2.56 -24.02
N GLN A 685 -0.98 2.14 -24.14
CA GLN A 685 -0.14 2.41 -25.32
C GLN A 685 -0.53 1.54 -26.55
N GLY A 686 -1.06 0.34 -26.30
CA GLY A 686 -1.42 -0.68 -27.27
C GLY A 686 -2.83 -0.54 -27.84
N ILE A 687 -3.80 -0.03 -27.09
CA ILE A 687 -5.14 0.41 -27.53
C ILE A 687 -5.01 1.73 -28.27
N ALA A 688 -4.06 2.60 -27.91
CA ALA A 688 -3.75 3.79 -28.70
C ALA A 688 -3.12 3.43 -30.06
N ARG A 689 -2.30 2.37 -30.14
CA ARG A 689 -1.80 1.81 -31.42
C ARG A 689 -2.82 0.92 -32.13
N ALA A 690 -3.62 0.13 -31.43
CA ALA A 690 -4.62 -0.78 -31.99
C ALA A 690 -5.86 -0.01 -32.47
N ARG A 691 -6.25 1.11 -31.85
CA ARG A 691 -7.23 2.05 -32.44
C ARG A 691 -6.67 2.70 -33.70
N ARG A 692 -5.37 2.99 -33.78
CA ARG A 692 -4.72 3.48 -35.02
C ARG A 692 -4.67 2.38 -36.09
N SER A 693 -4.34 1.14 -35.74
CA SER A 693 -4.33 0.00 -36.66
C SER A 693 -5.73 -0.47 -37.07
N TRP A 694 -6.74 -0.35 -36.20
CA TRP A 694 -8.14 -0.70 -36.47
C TRP A 694 -8.88 0.42 -37.23
N THR A 695 -8.50 1.69 -37.03
CA THR A 695 -8.94 2.78 -37.92
C THR A 695 -8.26 2.71 -39.28
N VAL A 696 -7.02 2.22 -39.38
CA VAL A 696 -6.34 1.93 -40.66
C VAL A 696 -6.90 0.66 -41.33
N ALA A 697 -7.22 -0.41 -40.59
CA ALA A 697 -7.85 -1.63 -41.12
C ALA A 697 -9.32 -1.41 -41.51
N SER A 698 -10.07 -0.60 -40.75
CA SER A 698 -11.43 -0.18 -41.14
C SER A 698 -11.45 0.91 -42.21
N ARG A 699 -10.32 1.59 -42.48
CA ARG A 699 -10.12 2.45 -43.66
C ARG A 699 -9.80 1.62 -44.90
N LYS A 700 -8.93 0.59 -44.82
CA LYS A 700 -8.71 -0.37 -45.93
C LYS A 700 -9.95 -1.21 -46.25
N GLY A 701 -10.74 -1.60 -45.25
CA GLY A 701 -12.03 -2.28 -45.44
C GLY A 701 -13.08 -1.38 -46.11
N ARG A 702 -13.06 -0.07 -45.85
CA ARG A 702 -13.91 0.92 -46.54
C ARG A 702 -13.39 1.29 -47.92
N GLU A 703 -12.08 1.15 -48.16
CA GLU A 703 -11.45 1.36 -49.47
C GLU A 703 -11.70 0.19 -50.43
N LEU A 704 -11.78 -1.04 -49.94
CA LEU A 704 -12.26 -2.21 -50.70
C LEU A 704 -13.76 -2.12 -51.04
N ILE A 705 -14.58 -1.56 -50.15
CA ILE A 705 -16.00 -1.26 -50.41
C ILE A 705 -16.15 -0.07 -51.37
N ARG A 706 -15.15 0.82 -51.45
CA ARG A 706 -15.08 1.91 -52.44
C ARG A 706 -14.62 1.42 -53.81
N HIS A 707 -13.67 0.47 -53.88
CA HIS A 707 -13.28 -0.18 -55.13
C HIS A 707 -14.37 -1.12 -55.68
N GLY A 708 -15.16 -1.76 -54.81
CA GLY A 708 -16.37 -2.49 -55.22
C GLY A 708 -17.49 -1.58 -55.74
N ARG A 709 -17.52 -0.29 -55.35
CA ARG A 709 -18.46 0.71 -55.85
C ARG A 709 -17.95 1.51 -57.06
N SER A 710 -16.66 1.45 -57.39
CA SER A 710 -16.14 1.95 -58.67
C SER A 710 -16.24 0.93 -59.81
N ALA A 711 -16.48 -0.36 -59.50
CA ALA A 711 -16.76 -1.40 -60.49
C ALA A 711 -18.22 -1.42 -60.97
N VAL A 712 -19.11 -0.68 -60.28
CA VAL A 712 -20.51 -0.46 -60.67
C VAL A 712 -20.62 1.03 -60.98
N GLY A 713 -20.42 1.38 -62.25
CA GLY A 713 -20.28 2.77 -62.71
C GLY A 713 -21.40 3.69 -62.26
N VAL A 714 -21.10 4.52 -61.25
CA VAL A 714 -21.81 5.76 -60.96
C VAL A 714 -20.76 6.84 -60.76
N VAL A 715 -20.37 7.45 -61.87
CA VAL A 715 -19.75 8.77 -61.88
C VAL A 715 -20.88 9.76 -62.09
N ASP A 716 -21.12 10.60 -61.09
CA ASP A 716 -21.21 12.06 -61.21
C ASP A 716 -21.73 12.63 -59.89
N VAL A 717 -20.84 13.22 -59.08
CA VAL A 717 -21.26 14.19 -58.07
C VAL A 717 -21.04 15.56 -58.69
N THR A 718 -22.10 16.04 -59.34
CA THR A 718 -22.26 17.40 -59.81
C THR A 718 -21.95 18.41 -58.70
N ALA A 719 -21.39 19.56 -59.08
CA ALA A 719 -20.95 20.70 -58.27
C ALA A 719 -22.02 21.40 -57.38
N ILE A 720 -23.10 20.71 -56.99
CA ILE A 720 -24.26 21.23 -56.25
C ILE A 720 -24.09 21.08 -54.72
N GLU A 721 -23.26 20.14 -54.24
CA GLU A 721 -23.09 19.87 -52.79
C GLU A 721 -22.36 20.99 -51.97
N PRO A 722 -21.35 21.73 -52.49
CA PRO A 722 -20.67 22.77 -51.71
C PRO A 722 -21.61 23.90 -51.27
N LEU A 723 -22.55 24.28 -52.15
CA LEU A 723 -23.46 25.42 -51.95
C LEU A 723 -24.36 25.24 -50.72
N SER A 724 -24.79 24.01 -50.39
CA SER A 724 -25.66 23.75 -49.23
C SER A 724 -24.94 23.93 -47.89
N ALA A 725 -23.70 23.45 -47.74
CA ALA A 725 -22.94 23.68 -46.52
C ALA A 725 -22.53 25.15 -46.36
N LEU A 726 -22.22 25.81 -47.49
CA LEU A 726 -21.91 27.23 -47.60
C LEU A 726 -23.08 28.10 -47.14
N ASP A 727 -24.29 27.86 -47.66
CA ASP A 727 -25.52 28.59 -47.31
C ASP A 727 -25.79 28.54 -45.79
N VAL A 728 -25.58 27.37 -45.18
CA VAL A 728 -25.79 27.18 -43.73
C VAL A 728 -24.73 27.91 -42.89
N ILE A 729 -23.47 27.97 -43.33
CA ILE A 729 -22.42 28.71 -42.61
C ILE A 729 -22.66 30.22 -42.73
N THR A 730 -23.21 30.69 -43.85
CA THR A 730 -23.55 32.11 -44.05
C THR A 730 -24.86 32.53 -43.36
N SER A 731 -25.77 31.60 -43.07
CA SER A 731 -27.07 31.90 -42.44
C SER A 731 -27.02 32.03 -40.91
N VAL A 732 -25.84 32.03 -40.28
CA VAL A 732 -25.65 32.17 -38.82
C VAL A 732 -26.33 33.43 -38.27
N ALA A 733 -26.30 34.53 -39.02
CA ALA A 733 -26.98 35.77 -38.65
C ALA A 733 -28.51 35.62 -38.67
N ALA A 734 -29.04 35.03 -39.75
CA ALA A 734 -30.47 34.75 -39.89
C ALA A 734 -30.97 33.75 -38.83
N LEU A 735 -30.15 32.76 -38.48
CA LEU A 735 -30.45 31.78 -37.43
C LEU A 735 -30.56 32.46 -36.06
N ARG A 736 -29.69 33.43 -35.74
CA ARG A 736 -29.81 34.24 -34.50
C ARG A 736 -31.06 35.11 -34.49
N GLU A 737 -31.49 35.65 -35.64
CA GLU A 737 -32.68 36.49 -35.75
C GLU A 737 -34.00 35.75 -35.58
N GLN A 738 -33.99 34.42 -35.61
CA GLN A 738 -35.17 33.57 -35.40
C GLN A 738 -35.30 33.07 -33.95
N LEU A 739 -34.27 33.22 -33.11
CA LEU A 739 -34.28 32.74 -31.72
C LEU A 739 -35.06 33.69 -30.79
N PRO A 740 -35.67 33.21 -29.69
CA PRO A 740 -36.15 34.06 -28.61
C PRO A 740 -35.03 34.95 -28.02
N LEU A 741 -35.39 36.14 -27.52
CA LEU A 741 -34.42 37.14 -27.05
C LEU A 741 -33.51 36.61 -25.92
N VAL A 742 -34.06 35.83 -24.99
CA VAL A 742 -33.31 35.21 -23.88
C VAL A 742 -32.25 34.24 -24.41
N TYR A 743 -32.61 33.41 -25.39
CA TYR A 743 -31.67 32.46 -26.01
C TYR A 743 -30.55 33.18 -26.79
N ARG A 744 -30.86 34.30 -27.47
CA ARG A 744 -29.83 35.11 -28.17
C ARG A 744 -28.77 35.69 -27.23
N LYS A 745 -29.15 36.01 -25.99
CA LYS A 745 -28.23 36.54 -24.97
C LYS A 745 -27.36 35.46 -24.34
N LEU A 746 -27.95 34.29 -24.05
CA LEU A 746 -27.24 33.17 -23.41
C LEU A 746 -26.30 32.41 -24.37
N PHE A 747 -26.65 32.34 -25.65
CA PHE A 747 -25.89 31.62 -26.68
C PHE A 747 -25.18 32.58 -27.64
N THR A 748 -24.28 33.41 -27.09
CA THR A 748 -23.41 34.27 -27.89
C THR A 748 -22.19 33.49 -28.42
N PHE A 749 -21.77 33.80 -29.64
CA PHE A 749 -20.57 33.21 -30.26
C PHE A 749 -19.26 33.93 -29.85
N GLY A 750 -19.35 34.99 -29.04
CA GLY A 750 -18.20 35.75 -28.57
C GLY A 750 -17.54 35.13 -27.33
N PRO A 751 -16.38 35.67 -26.90
CA PRO A 751 -15.78 35.34 -25.62
C PRO A 751 -16.77 35.61 -24.47
N LEU A 752 -16.76 34.75 -23.46
CA LEU A 752 -17.64 34.91 -22.30
C LEU A 752 -17.18 36.08 -21.43
N SER A 753 -18.12 36.96 -21.10
CA SER A 753 -17.92 38.02 -20.10
C SER A 753 -18.53 37.64 -18.74
N GLU A 754 -19.58 36.82 -18.74
CA GLU A 754 -20.26 36.38 -17.52
C GLU A 754 -19.64 35.10 -16.96
N LEU A 755 -19.16 35.18 -15.72
CA LEU A 755 -18.56 34.07 -14.98
C LEU A 755 -19.50 32.88 -14.79
N SER A 756 -20.78 33.17 -14.65
CA SER A 756 -21.85 32.20 -14.37
C SER A 756 -22.12 31.24 -15.54
N LEU A 757 -21.68 31.60 -16.75
CA LEU A 757 -21.81 30.82 -17.99
C LEU A 757 -20.57 29.96 -18.30
N HIS A 758 -19.55 30.01 -17.44
CA HIS A 758 -18.34 29.21 -17.59
C HIS A 758 -18.54 27.80 -17.01
N GLU A 759 -18.22 26.79 -17.81
CA GLU A 759 -18.19 25.39 -17.40
C GLU A 759 -16.89 24.75 -17.88
N GLY A 760 -16.37 23.82 -17.07
CA GLY A 760 -15.13 23.09 -17.32
C GLY A 760 -13.85 23.86 -16.99
N ARG A 761 -12.69 23.25 -17.28
CA ARG A 761 -11.33 23.81 -17.03
C ARG A 761 -11.01 24.13 -15.56
N SER A 762 -11.72 23.55 -14.60
CA SER A 762 -11.44 23.71 -13.17
C SER A 762 -10.01 23.26 -12.80
N ARG A 763 -9.50 22.21 -13.47
CA ARG A 763 -8.11 21.75 -13.30
C ARG A 763 -7.08 22.77 -13.79
N ASP A 764 -7.35 23.41 -14.93
CA ASP A 764 -6.50 24.48 -15.47
C ASP A 764 -6.48 25.68 -14.51
N LEU A 765 -7.64 26.04 -13.94
CA LEU A 765 -7.76 27.12 -12.94
C LEU A 765 -6.97 26.80 -11.67
N VAL A 766 -7.08 25.60 -11.12
CA VAL A 766 -6.35 25.17 -9.91
C VAL A 766 -4.84 25.20 -10.15
N ARG A 767 -4.38 24.70 -11.31
CA ARG A 767 -2.95 24.74 -11.67
C ARG A 767 -2.43 26.17 -11.77
N LEU A 768 -3.16 27.06 -12.45
CA LEU A 768 -2.78 28.46 -12.57
C LEU A 768 -2.77 29.17 -11.22
N ARG A 769 -3.77 28.90 -10.36
CA ARG A 769 -3.82 29.41 -8.98
C ARG A 769 -2.61 28.99 -8.17
N ASN A 770 -2.26 27.70 -8.19
CA ASN A 770 -1.09 27.20 -7.49
C ASN A 770 0.20 27.83 -8.00
N HIS A 771 0.33 28.02 -9.32
CA HIS A 771 1.48 28.68 -9.93
C HIS A 771 1.60 30.14 -9.47
N PHE A 772 0.49 30.87 -9.45
CA PHE A 772 0.44 32.25 -8.98
C PHE A 772 0.79 32.39 -7.50
N GLU A 773 0.27 31.50 -6.64
CA GLU A 773 0.57 31.52 -5.21
C GLU A 773 2.03 31.15 -4.91
N ASN A 774 2.63 30.23 -5.67
CA ASN A 774 4.06 29.91 -5.56
C ASN A 774 4.95 31.06 -6.03
N TRP A 775 4.51 31.77 -7.07
CA TRP A 775 5.18 32.97 -7.56
C TRP A 775 5.16 34.09 -6.52
N LYS A 776 4.00 34.36 -5.89
CA LYS A 776 3.88 35.34 -4.79
C LYS A 776 4.82 35.03 -3.62
N LYS A 777 5.00 33.75 -3.30
CA LYS A 777 5.89 33.27 -2.23
C LYS A 777 7.37 33.29 -2.62
N GLY A 778 7.70 33.62 -3.87
CA GLY A 778 9.07 33.60 -4.40
C GLY A 778 9.70 32.21 -4.47
N THR A 779 8.90 31.14 -4.30
CA THR A 779 9.39 29.76 -4.26
C THR A 779 9.64 29.20 -5.66
N TYR A 780 8.83 29.63 -6.62
CA TYR A 780 8.94 29.22 -8.02
C TYR A 780 8.61 30.42 -8.94
N PRO A 781 9.57 31.32 -9.20
CA PRO A 781 9.39 32.36 -10.20
C PRO A 781 9.35 31.72 -11.59
N GLY A 782 8.43 32.17 -12.44
CA GLY A 782 8.31 31.66 -13.80
C GLY A 782 7.14 32.26 -14.55
N ALA A 783 7.41 32.97 -15.64
CA ALA A 783 6.39 33.34 -16.61
C ALA A 783 5.65 32.11 -17.14
N ILE A 784 4.33 32.20 -17.34
CA ILE A 784 3.52 31.09 -17.84
C ILE A 784 2.98 31.35 -19.25
N VAL A 785 3.14 30.37 -20.12
CA VAL A 785 2.59 30.38 -21.48
C VAL A 785 1.48 29.34 -21.60
N LEU A 786 0.26 29.81 -21.89
CA LEU A 786 -0.94 29.02 -22.08
C LEU A 786 -1.07 28.60 -23.55
N ALA A 787 -0.72 27.35 -23.85
CA ALA A 787 -0.87 26.77 -25.18
C ALA A 787 -2.25 26.14 -25.32
N SER A 788 -3.00 26.52 -26.37
CA SER A 788 -4.39 26.11 -26.52
C SER A 788 -4.81 25.93 -27.98
N PRO A 789 -5.63 24.91 -28.31
CA PRO A 789 -6.20 24.79 -29.65
C PRO A 789 -7.09 25.99 -29.97
N LEU A 790 -7.01 26.44 -31.21
CA LEU A 790 -7.86 27.53 -31.72
C LEU A 790 -9.35 27.14 -31.56
N GLY A 791 -10.19 28.12 -31.22
CA GLY A 791 -11.64 27.91 -31.02
C GLY A 791 -12.05 27.23 -29.71
N SER A 792 -11.11 26.89 -28.82
CA SER A 792 -11.40 26.23 -27.54
C SER A 792 -11.76 27.17 -26.37
N GLY A 793 -11.97 28.46 -26.64
CA GLY A 793 -12.36 29.44 -25.60
C GLY A 793 -11.20 30.01 -24.78
N ARG A 794 -9.99 30.11 -25.35
CA ARG A 794 -8.81 30.75 -24.75
C ARG A 794 -9.09 32.14 -24.18
N THR A 795 -9.69 33.03 -24.99
CA THR A 795 -10.04 34.40 -24.58
C THR A 795 -11.08 34.42 -23.47
N SER A 796 -12.07 33.51 -23.51
CA SER A 796 -13.03 33.34 -22.42
C SER A 796 -12.33 32.94 -21.12
N PHE A 797 -11.40 31.98 -21.19
CA PHE A 797 -10.61 31.54 -20.04
C PHE A 797 -9.78 32.69 -19.42
N LEU A 798 -9.19 33.57 -20.26
CA LEU A 798 -8.53 34.78 -19.78
C LEU A 798 -9.48 35.70 -19.00
N ASN A 799 -10.71 35.91 -19.48
CA ASN A 799 -11.69 36.75 -18.76
C ASN A 799 -12.04 36.15 -17.39
N ILE A 800 -12.15 34.83 -17.30
CA ILE A 800 -12.47 34.10 -16.08
C ILE A 800 -11.33 34.20 -15.06
N ILE A 801 -10.08 33.98 -15.47
CA ILE A 801 -8.94 34.07 -14.54
C ILE A 801 -8.75 35.51 -14.05
N THR A 802 -8.97 36.52 -14.91
CA THR A 802 -8.94 37.92 -14.48
C THR A 802 -9.94 38.17 -13.36
N ALA A 803 -11.17 37.68 -13.50
CA ALA A 803 -12.23 37.95 -12.54
C ALA A 803 -12.22 37.03 -11.29
N LYS A 804 -11.71 35.78 -11.37
CA LYS A 804 -11.69 34.83 -10.23
C LYS A 804 -10.36 34.73 -9.49
N LEU A 805 -9.23 35.01 -10.15
CA LEU A 805 -7.89 34.77 -9.60
C LEU A 805 -7.12 36.08 -9.35
N PHE A 806 -7.41 37.13 -10.12
CA PHE A 806 -6.66 38.38 -10.11
C PHE A 806 -7.51 39.60 -9.73
N ASP A 807 -8.62 39.39 -9.01
CA ASP A 807 -9.53 40.44 -8.53
C ASP A 807 -8.83 41.48 -7.64
N GLN A 808 -7.82 41.06 -6.88
CA GLN A 808 -7.01 41.91 -6.00
C GLN A 808 -5.65 42.34 -6.60
N CYS A 809 -5.45 42.15 -7.91
CA CYS A 809 -4.18 42.41 -8.59
C CYS A 809 -4.29 43.60 -9.57
N ASP A 810 -3.17 44.25 -9.88
CA ASP A 810 -3.11 45.20 -10.99
C ASP A 810 -2.96 44.42 -12.31
N VAL A 811 -4.08 44.10 -12.96
CA VAL A 811 -4.10 43.31 -14.20
C VAL A 811 -3.97 44.22 -15.42
N ARG A 812 -2.92 43.98 -16.20
CA ARG A 812 -2.62 44.70 -17.44
C ARG A 812 -2.69 43.75 -18.62
N ARG A 813 -3.57 44.03 -19.59
CA ARG A 813 -3.80 43.14 -20.73
C ARG A 813 -3.40 43.78 -22.06
N LEU A 814 -2.64 43.02 -22.86
CA LEU A 814 -2.32 43.31 -24.25
C LEU A 814 -2.83 42.17 -25.14
N THR A 815 -3.46 42.50 -26.26
CA THR A 815 -3.84 41.52 -27.29
C THR A 815 -3.13 41.88 -28.58
N LEU A 816 -2.27 40.98 -29.04
CA LEU A 816 -1.50 41.18 -30.26
C LEU A 816 -2.39 40.89 -31.47
N ARG A 817 -2.88 41.95 -32.13
CA ARG A 817 -3.81 41.83 -33.26
C ARG A 817 -3.09 41.85 -34.62
N GLU A 818 -1.87 42.34 -34.63
CA GLU A 818 -1.05 42.55 -35.83
C GLU A 818 0.35 42.01 -35.59
N ARG A 819 1.00 41.57 -36.68
CA ARG A 819 2.32 40.96 -36.60
C ARG A 819 3.36 42.04 -36.31
N ILE A 820 4.12 41.80 -35.25
CA ILE A 820 5.19 42.70 -34.81
C ILE A 820 6.49 42.18 -35.39
N TYR A 821 7.26 43.09 -35.99
CA TYR A 821 8.52 42.76 -36.68
C TYR A 821 9.76 43.26 -35.94
N SER A 822 9.61 44.15 -34.96
CA SER A 822 10.74 44.76 -34.25
C SER A 822 10.58 44.70 -32.74
N GLU A 823 11.72 44.62 -32.05
CA GLU A 823 11.76 44.63 -30.58
C GLU A 823 11.36 45.97 -29.99
N ALA A 824 11.76 47.07 -30.63
CA ALA A 824 11.37 48.41 -30.20
C ALA A 824 9.84 48.56 -30.21
N SER A 825 9.15 47.96 -31.19
CA SER A 825 7.68 47.99 -31.25
C SER A 825 7.02 47.24 -30.09
N ILE A 826 7.50 46.04 -29.74
CA ILE A 826 6.93 45.30 -28.60
C ILE A 826 7.32 45.93 -27.25
N ALA A 827 8.54 46.44 -27.13
CA ALA A 827 8.99 47.17 -25.94
C ALA A 827 8.13 48.43 -25.71
N ALA A 828 7.83 49.18 -26.78
CA ALA A 828 6.94 50.34 -26.70
C ALA A 828 5.52 49.96 -26.23
N LEU A 829 4.94 48.87 -26.76
CA LEU A 829 3.61 48.39 -26.33
C LEU A 829 3.59 47.96 -24.86
N ILE A 830 4.65 47.30 -24.39
CA ILE A 830 4.76 46.89 -22.97
C ILE A 830 4.99 48.12 -22.08
N ALA A 831 5.81 49.08 -22.49
CA ALA A 831 6.05 50.32 -21.76
C ALA A 831 4.78 51.18 -21.64
N GLU A 832 3.99 51.28 -22.73
CA GLU A 832 2.68 51.94 -22.74
C GLU A 832 1.71 51.23 -21.77
N LEU A 833 1.68 49.90 -21.79
CA LEU A 833 0.83 49.11 -20.90
C LEU A 833 1.19 49.30 -19.41
N LEU A 834 2.47 49.49 -19.13
CA LEU A 834 3.02 49.83 -17.81
C LEU A 834 2.94 51.33 -17.46
N GLN A 835 2.39 52.17 -18.35
CA GLN A 835 2.25 53.62 -18.18
C GLN A 835 3.59 54.35 -17.94
N LEU A 836 4.67 53.89 -18.59
CA LEU A 836 5.98 54.53 -18.53
C LEU A 836 6.03 55.74 -19.49
N GLU A 837 6.77 56.79 -19.11
CA GLU A 837 6.97 57.96 -19.96
C GLU A 837 7.52 57.58 -21.35
N SER A 838 7.04 58.26 -22.39
CA SER A 838 7.41 57.99 -23.78
C SER A 838 8.91 58.23 -24.01
N ARG A 839 9.67 57.13 -24.00
CA ARG A 839 11.06 57.01 -24.46
C ARG A 839 11.11 55.98 -25.58
N ASN A 840 12.16 56.01 -26.38
CA ASN A 840 12.44 54.96 -27.36
C ASN A 840 12.97 53.72 -26.62
N TRP A 841 12.06 52.98 -25.97
CA TRP A 841 12.38 51.76 -25.22
C TRP A 841 12.81 50.63 -26.17
N ASP A 842 13.90 49.97 -25.83
CA ASP A 842 14.19 48.61 -26.30
C ASP A 842 13.90 47.59 -25.18
N LEU A 843 13.96 46.29 -25.50
CA LEU A 843 13.68 45.24 -24.52
C LEU A 843 14.71 45.18 -23.38
N GLU A 844 15.96 45.57 -23.63
CA GLU A 844 17.05 45.50 -22.64
C GLU A 844 16.93 46.63 -21.61
N GLN A 845 16.70 47.86 -22.08
CA GLN A 845 16.42 49.03 -21.24
C GLN A 845 15.15 48.82 -20.41
N LEU A 846 14.12 48.24 -21.01
CA LEU A 846 12.88 47.94 -20.31
C LEU A 846 13.07 46.84 -19.26
N GLU A 847 13.88 45.82 -19.55
CA GLU A 847 14.24 44.75 -18.61
C GLU A 847 14.96 45.34 -17.38
N GLU A 848 15.98 46.17 -17.60
CA GLU A 848 16.73 46.83 -16.52
C GLU A 848 15.82 47.71 -15.67
N HIS A 849 14.94 48.48 -16.31
CA HIS A 849 13.97 49.33 -15.62
C HIS A 849 13.02 48.51 -14.74
N ILE A 850 12.39 47.45 -15.27
CA ILE A 850 11.48 46.59 -14.51
C ILE A 850 12.18 45.94 -13.32
N ARG A 851 13.41 45.45 -13.51
CA ARG A 851 14.19 44.81 -12.44
C ARG A 851 14.55 45.79 -11.32
N ALA A 852 14.87 47.05 -11.68
CA ALA A 852 15.18 48.13 -10.74
C ALA A 852 13.94 48.68 -10.01
N SER A 853 12.72 48.47 -10.55
CA SER A 853 11.48 48.93 -9.93
C SER A 853 11.23 48.31 -8.56
N ARG A 854 10.64 49.11 -7.65
CA ARG A 854 10.20 48.63 -6.33
C ARG A 854 8.92 47.79 -6.48
N PRO A 855 8.75 46.71 -5.70
CA PRO A 855 7.50 45.98 -5.65
C PRO A 855 6.34 46.90 -5.28
N THR A 856 5.23 46.80 -6.02
CA THR A 856 3.97 47.48 -5.73
C THR A 856 3.23 46.79 -4.58
N ALA A 857 2.33 47.52 -3.91
CA ALA A 857 1.51 46.96 -2.82
C ALA A 857 0.58 45.84 -3.29
N ALA A 858 0.04 45.96 -4.50
CA ALA A 858 -0.69 44.89 -5.19
C ALA A 858 0.21 44.27 -6.29
N PRO A 859 0.24 42.93 -6.45
CA PRO A 859 0.97 42.30 -7.53
C PRO A 859 0.49 42.75 -8.91
N THR A 860 1.42 43.03 -9.81
CA THR A 860 1.09 43.36 -11.22
C THR A 860 1.10 42.09 -12.06
N VAL A 861 -0.03 41.83 -12.74
CA VAL A 861 -0.22 40.66 -13.61
C VAL A 861 -0.28 41.14 -15.05
N MET A 862 0.60 40.63 -15.89
CA MET A 862 0.69 40.98 -17.30
C MET A 862 0.09 39.86 -18.16
N LEU A 863 -1.02 40.13 -18.83
CA LEU A 863 -1.71 39.21 -19.73
C LEU A 863 -1.43 39.55 -21.19
N ILE A 864 -0.70 38.72 -21.92
CA ILE A 864 -0.42 38.90 -23.35
C ILE A 864 -1.14 37.83 -24.18
N ASP A 865 -2.19 38.21 -24.90
CA ASP A 865 -2.95 37.32 -25.77
C ASP A 865 -2.35 37.30 -27.20
N ASP A 866 -2.36 36.12 -27.83
CA ASP A 866 -1.99 35.87 -29.23
C ASP A 866 -0.50 36.04 -29.58
N LEU A 867 0.41 35.41 -28.81
CA LEU A 867 1.87 35.45 -29.05
C LEU A 867 2.31 34.98 -30.46
N GLU A 868 1.50 34.21 -31.16
CA GLU A 868 1.74 33.83 -32.56
C GLU A 868 1.98 35.03 -33.51
N HIS A 869 1.63 36.25 -33.12
CA HIS A 869 1.92 37.48 -33.86
C HIS A 869 3.35 38.01 -33.68
N LEU A 870 4.17 37.38 -32.84
CA LEU A 870 5.62 37.65 -32.72
C LEU A 870 6.46 36.70 -33.60
N LEU A 871 5.79 35.83 -34.36
CA LEU A 871 6.39 34.74 -35.11
C LEU A 871 6.00 34.81 -36.58
N LEU A 872 6.95 34.65 -37.50
CA LEU A 872 6.67 34.38 -38.91
C LEU A 872 7.51 33.18 -39.38
N ARG A 873 6.91 32.21 -40.09
CA ARG A 873 7.61 30.99 -40.54
C ARG A 873 8.51 31.28 -41.75
N THR A 874 9.56 32.05 -41.49
CA THR A 874 10.63 32.45 -42.41
C THR A 874 11.98 32.28 -41.71
N PRO A 875 13.11 32.21 -42.43
CA PRO A 875 14.42 32.20 -41.79
C PRO A 875 14.58 33.39 -40.84
N GLY A 876 14.90 33.13 -39.58
CA GLY A 876 15.03 34.16 -38.53
C GLY A 876 13.70 34.70 -37.97
N GLY A 877 12.54 34.32 -38.51
CA GLY A 877 11.24 34.87 -38.10
C GLY A 877 10.72 34.43 -36.73
N SER A 878 11.47 33.62 -35.98
CA SER A 878 11.21 33.26 -34.57
C SER A 878 12.06 34.06 -33.56
N GLN A 879 12.98 34.92 -34.02
CA GLN A 879 13.91 35.63 -33.13
C GLN A 879 13.18 36.58 -32.16
N LEU A 880 12.11 37.25 -32.61
CA LEU A 880 11.39 38.19 -31.75
C LEU A 880 10.67 37.48 -30.60
N ILE A 881 9.94 36.40 -30.88
CA ILE A 881 9.29 35.61 -29.84
C ILE A 881 10.33 34.98 -28.88
N GLU A 882 11.47 34.55 -29.40
CA GLU A 882 12.58 34.03 -28.58
C GLU A 882 13.06 35.08 -27.56
N ARG A 883 13.32 36.31 -28.02
CA ARG A 883 13.77 37.41 -27.15
C ARG A 883 12.69 37.84 -26.15
N VAL A 884 11.41 37.83 -26.55
CA VAL A 884 10.30 38.16 -25.64
C VAL A 884 10.12 37.10 -24.55
N LEU A 885 10.27 35.81 -24.85
CA LEU A 885 10.21 34.75 -23.82
C LEU A 885 11.36 34.85 -22.82
N ILE A 886 12.57 35.17 -23.28
CA ILE A 886 13.73 35.44 -22.40
C ILE A 886 13.47 36.69 -21.54
N PHE A 887 12.89 37.74 -22.12
CA PHE A 887 12.51 38.95 -21.40
C PHE A 887 11.49 38.64 -20.29
N PHE A 888 10.47 37.81 -20.55
CA PHE A 888 9.53 37.38 -19.52
C PHE A 888 10.23 36.68 -18.36
N SER A 889 11.12 35.71 -18.64
CA SER A 889 11.82 34.96 -17.58
C SER A 889 12.77 35.82 -16.76
N ARG A 890 13.28 36.93 -17.31
CA ARG A 890 14.19 37.83 -16.58
C ARG A 890 13.46 38.89 -15.74
N THR A 891 12.19 39.13 -16.05
CA THR A 891 11.34 40.12 -15.37
C THR A 891 10.25 39.48 -14.51
N ASP A 892 10.13 38.15 -14.52
CA ASP A 892 9.08 37.43 -13.80
C ASP A 892 9.16 37.61 -12.28
N THR A 893 10.33 37.86 -11.69
CA THR A 893 10.46 38.22 -10.27
C THR A 893 9.71 39.50 -9.86
N ARG A 894 9.34 40.36 -10.81
CA ARG A 894 8.65 41.64 -10.59
C ARG A 894 7.22 41.64 -11.12
N LEU A 895 7.01 40.99 -12.28
CA LEU A 895 5.73 40.97 -12.98
C LEU A 895 5.29 39.53 -13.18
N PHE A 896 4.02 39.23 -12.89
CA PHE A 896 3.49 37.90 -13.18
C PHE A 896 3.02 37.81 -14.63
N TRP A 897 3.82 37.21 -15.50
CA TRP A 897 3.51 37.07 -16.92
C TRP A 897 2.64 35.87 -17.21
N ILE A 898 1.51 36.10 -17.88
CA ILE A 898 0.69 35.08 -18.51
C ILE A 898 0.57 35.44 -19.99
N ALA A 899 1.06 34.58 -20.85
CA ALA A 899 0.91 34.76 -22.28
C ALA A 899 0.14 33.61 -22.91
N THR A 900 -0.56 33.85 -24.01
CA THR A 900 -1.32 32.81 -24.71
C THR A 900 -0.78 32.57 -26.11
N VAL A 901 -0.90 31.33 -26.57
CA VAL A 901 -0.38 30.93 -27.89
C VAL A 901 -1.20 29.76 -28.45
N GLY A 902 -1.38 29.74 -29.78
CA GLY A 902 -2.02 28.60 -30.45
C GLY A 902 -1.16 27.33 -30.33
N THR A 903 -1.76 26.15 -30.20
CA THR A 903 -1.01 24.88 -30.07
C THR A 903 -0.03 24.68 -31.23
N GLU A 904 -0.47 24.92 -32.47
CA GLU A 904 0.34 24.78 -33.68
C GLU A 904 1.51 25.77 -33.72
N ALA A 905 1.29 27.00 -33.24
CA ALA A 905 2.32 28.02 -33.10
C ALA A 905 3.34 27.63 -32.03
N TRP A 906 2.88 27.16 -30.86
CA TRP A 906 3.76 26.76 -29.76
C TRP A 906 4.61 25.53 -30.10
N GLU A 907 4.05 24.56 -30.81
CA GLU A 907 4.83 23.43 -31.34
C GLU A 907 5.94 23.88 -32.30
N PHE A 908 5.68 24.92 -33.08
CA PHE A 908 6.70 25.52 -33.95
C PHE A 908 7.79 26.24 -33.14
N VAL A 909 7.39 27.03 -32.13
CA VAL A 909 8.32 27.71 -31.21
C VAL A 909 9.18 26.69 -30.48
N GLY A 910 8.61 25.61 -29.93
CA GLY A 910 9.35 24.56 -29.24
C GLY A 910 10.39 23.85 -30.13
N LYS A 911 10.19 23.84 -31.46
CA LYS A 911 11.16 23.29 -32.42
C LYS A 911 12.22 24.28 -32.88
N THR A 912 11.88 25.57 -32.94
CA THR A 912 12.74 26.61 -33.54
C THR A 912 13.44 27.51 -32.53
N ALA A 913 12.91 27.60 -31.31
CA ALA A 913 13.39 28.43 -30.20
C ALA A 913 13.32 27.65 -28.88
N ALA A 914 13.77 26.39 -28.89
CA ALA A 914 13.67 25.47 -27.75
C ALA A 914 14.32 26.02 -26.47
N GLY A 915 15.44 26.74 -26.59
CA GLY A 915 16.12 27.40 -25.48
C GLY A 915 15.22 28.40 -24.76
N ALA A 916 14.69 29.39 -25.48
CA ALA A 916 13.79 30.38 -24.89
C ALA A 916 12.44 29.79 -24.42
N ALA A 917 11.92 28.78 -25.12
CA ALA A 917 10.72 28.06 -24.68
C ALA A 917 10.92 27.35 -23.32
N SER A 918 12.15 26.91 -23.02
CA SER A 918 12.49 26.30 -21.73
C SER A 918 12.66 27.31 -20.58
N CYS A 919 12.81 28.60 -20.90
CA CYS A 919 12.90 29.67 -19.90
C CYS A 919 11.55 30.03 -19.27
N VAL A 920 10.44 29.53 -19.83
CA VAL A 920 9.08 29.80 -19.35
C VAL A 920 8.36 28.50 -19.01
N THR A 921 7.38 28.59 -18.12
CA THR A 921 6.51 27.46 -17.80
C THR A 921 5.44 27.33 -18.88
N THR A 922 5.35 26.17 -19.54
CA THR A 922 4.26 25.91 -20.49
C THR A 922 3.12 25.20 -19.79
N HIS A 923 1.89 25.71 -19.95
CA HIS A 923 0.68 24.99 -19.57
C HIS A 923 -0.20 24.79 -20.80
N ILE A 924 -0.38 23.53 -21.20
CA ILE A 924 -1.28 23.17 -22.30
C ILE A 924 -2.68 23.02 -21.71
N LEU A 925 -3.63 23.84 -22.18
CA LEU A 925 -5.01 23.79 -21.68
C LEU A 925 -5.64 22.43 -21.99
N GLU A 926 -6.40 21.91 -21.04
CA GLU A 926 -7.03 20.60 -21.18
C GLU A 926 -8.02 20.59 -22.36
N SER A 927 -8.10 19.43 -23.03
CA SER A 927 -9.05 19.22 -24.11
C SER A 927 -10.47 19.19 -23.57
N ILE A 928 -11.38 19.88 -24.25
CA ILE A 928 -12.82 19.89 -23.96
C ILE A 928 -13.38 18.51 -24.30
N ASP A 929 -13.87 17.82 -23.29
CA ASP A 929 -14.49 16.51 -23.44
C ASP A 929 -16.00 16.61 -23.72
N ARG A 930 -16.61 15.46 -24.00
CA ARG A 930 -18.05 15.38 -24.33
C ARG A 930 -18.91 15.93 -23.20
N LYS A 931 -18.53 15.65 -21.95
CA LYS A 931 -19.27 16.07 -20.76
C LYS A 931 -19.20 17.59 -20.59
N THR A 932 -18.03 18.19 -20.76
CA THR A 932 -17.85 19.64 -20.70
C THR A 932 -18.66 20.36 -21.79
N VAL A 933 -18.69 19.86 -23.03
CA VAL A 933 -19.54 20.46 -24.09
C VAL A 933 -21.01 20.42 -23.72
N GLU A 934 -21.48 19.29 -23.18
CA GLU A 934 -22.84 19.17 -22.67
C GLU A 934 -23.11 20.16 -21.54
N ASP A 935 -22.24 20.24 -20.54
CA ASP A 935 -22.43 21.10 -19.38
C ASP A 935 -22.43 22.60 -19.78
N ILE A 936 -21.55 23.01 -20.71
CA ILE A 936 -21.53 24.35 -21.32
C ILE A 936 -22.91 24.68 -21.90
N ILE A 937 -23.49 23.79 -22.69
CA ILE A 937 -24.78 24.03 -23.37
C ILE A 937 -25.94 23.97 -22.38
N VAL A 938 -25.94 22.98 -21.50
CA VAL A 938 -27.03 22.75 -20.55
C VAL A 938 -27.07 23.83 -19.47
N ASN A 939 -25.94 24.32 -18.97
CA ASN A 939 -25.91 25.46 -18.03
C ASN A 939 -26.54 26.71 -18.68
N ARG A 940 -26.15 27.04 -19.92
CA ARG A 940 -26.77 28.14 -20.68
C ARG A 940 -28.26 27.93 -20.88
N HIS A 941 -28.68 26.71 -21.21
CA HIS A 941 -30.09 26.42 -21.42
C HIS A 941 -30.91 26.46 -20.13
N ARG A 942 -30.42 25.91 -19.01
CA ARG A 942 -31.12 25.95 -17.72
C ARG A 942 -31.45 27.38 -17.30
N ARG A 943 -30.55 28.32 -17.56
CA ARG A 943 -30.75 29.75 -17.30
C ARG A 943 -31.83 30.40 -18.16
N SER A 944 -32.27 29.74 -19.23
CA SER A 944 -33.39 30.21 -20.04
C SER A 944 -34.75 29.82 -19.48
N GLY A 945 -34.83 28.96 -18.45
CA GLY A 945 -36.09 28.52 -17.81
C GLY A 945 -36.98 27.60 -18.66
N MET A 946 -36.63 27.37 -19.93
CA MET A 946 -37.42 26.57 -20.87
C MET A 946 -37.26 25.07 -20.63
N ALA A 947 -38.32 24.30 -20.88
CA ALA A 947 -38.27 22.85 -20.85
C ALA A 947 -37.43 22.31 -22.03
N LEU A 948 -36.75 21.17 -21.82
CA LEU A 948 -35.90 20.53 -22.83
C LEU A 948 -36.48 19.20 -23.28
N HIS A 949 -36.68 19.02 -24.58
CA HIS A 949 -37.15 17.75 -25.13
C HIS A 949 -36.34 17.32 -26.35
N PHE A 950 -35.81 16.09 -26.35
CA PHE A 950 -35.04 15.55 -27.48
C PHE A 950 -35.94 14.74 -28.42
N ALA A 951 -35.92 15.08 -29.70
CA ALA A 951 -36.62 14.34 -30.74
C ALA A 951 -35.89 13.05 -31.10
N GLN A 952 -36.66 12.01 -31.43
CA GLN A 952 -36.09 10.76 -31.91
C GLN A 952 -35.60 10.92 -33.36
N PRO A 953 -34.40 10.41 -33.71
CA PRO A 953 -33.93 10.38 -35.10
C PRO A 953 -34.86 9.56 -36.00
N THR A 954 -35.08 10.02 -37.23
CA THR A 954 -35.86 9.31 -38.25
C THR A 954 -35.28 7.94 -38.59
N ASP A 955 -33.94 7.81 -38.61
CA ASP A 955 -33.23 6.53 -38.79
C ASP A 955 -32.20 6.30 -37.65
N PRO A 956 -32.62 5.78 -36.49
CA PRO A 956 -31.71 5.58 -35.37
C PRO A 956 -30.82 4.36 -35.63
N SER A 957 -29.56 4.46 -35.19
CA SER A 957 -28.60 3.34 -35.27
C SER A 957 -29.16 2.06 -34.63
N PRO A 958 -28.77 0.86 -35.10
CA PRO A 958 -29.31 -0.41 -34.58
C PRO A 958 -29.16 -0.56 -33.05
N LEU A 959 -28.07 -0.04 -32.49
CA LEU A 959 -27.80 -0.05 -31.06
C LEU A 959 -28.72 0.91 -30.29
N LEU A 960 -28.91 2.14 -30.79
CA LEU A 960 -29.83 3.11 -30.19
C LEU A 960 -31.27 2.60 -30.28
N ARG A 961 -31.68 2.06 -31.44
CA ARG A 961 -33.01 1.47 -31.66
C ARG A 961 -33.30 0.34 -30.67
N ARG A 962 -32.31 -0.53 -30.41
CA ARG A 962 -32.42 -1.61 -29.41
C ARG A 962 -32.52 -1.07 -27.98
N ARG A 963 -31.77 -0.02 -27.63
CA ARG A 963 -31.80 0.62 -26.29
C ARG A 963 -33.13 1.34 -26.04
N LEU A 964 -33.63 2.09 -27.03
CA LEU A 964 -34.92 2.77 -26.95
C LEU A 964 -36.09 1.79 -26.78
N ARG A 965 -36.09 0.63 -27.48
CA ARG A 965 -37.12 -0.41 -27.28
C ARG A 965 -37.12 -1.02 -25.87
N ARG A 966 -36.01 -0.92 -25.13
CA ARG A 966 -35.88 -1.45 -23.76
C ARG A 966 -36.22 -0.42 -22.69
N ALA A 967 -36.19 0.86 -23.00
CA ALA A 967 -36.60 1.92 -22.09
C ALA A 967 -38.13 1.91 -22.00
N ARG A 968 -38.66 1.55 -20.82
CA ARG A 968 -40.11 1.46 -20.57
C ARG A 968 -40.72 2.76 -20.04
N ILE A 969 -39.86 3.71 -19.66
CA ILE A 969 -40.19 4.97 -18.97
C ILE A 969 -39.65 6.12 -19.82
N GLU A 970 -40.43 7.20 -19.96
CA GLU A 970 -40.12 8.31 -20.90
C GLU A 970 -38.87 9.09 -20.47
N GLU A 971 -38.62 9.24 -19.16
CA GLU A 971 -37.42 9.87 -18.62
C GLU A 971 -36.16 9.13 -19.07
N LYS A 972 -36.16 7.80 -19.00
CA LYS A 972 -35.05 6.94 -19.47
C LYS A 972 -34.87 7.05 -20.99
N ARG A 973 -35.97 7.25 -21.73
CA ARG A 973 -35.95 7.42 -23.18
C ARG A 973 -35.31 8.77 -23.55
N GLN A 974 -35.71 9.85 -22.88
CA GLN A 974 -35.13 11.18 -23.03
C GLN A 974 -33.64 11.20 -22.68
N GLU A 975 -33.24 10.50 -21.61
CA GLU A 975 -31.83 10.36 -21.23
C GLU A 975 -31.00 9.69 -22.35
N LEU A 976 -31.51 8.61 -22.95
CA LEU A 976 -30.84 7.93 -24.06
C LEU A 976 -30.73 8.81 -25.32
N LEU A 977 -31.77 9.58 -25.63
CA LEU A 977 -31.78 10.50 -26.78
C LEU A 977 -30.82 11.67 -26.57
N ARG A 978 -30.87 12.31 -25.39
CA ARG A 978 -29.93 13.32 -24.93
C ARG A 978 -28.49 12.82 -25.07
N ASN A 979 -28.22 11.61 -24.56
CA ASN A 979 -26.89 11.05 -24.61
C ASN A 979 -26.39 10.83 -26.03
N SER A 980 -27.23 10.25 -26.89
CA SER A 980 -26.92 10.07 -28.31
C SER A 980 -26.70 11.39 -29.05
N TYR A 981 -27.45 12.44 -28.71
CA TYR A 981 -27.30 13.76 -29.32
C TYR A 981 -25.93 14.37 -28.96
N PHE A 982 -25.58 14.45 -27.68
CA PHE A 982 -24.31 15.03 -27.24
C PHE A 982 -23.08 14.23 -27.69
N ASP A 983 -23.20 12.91 -27.84
CA ASP A 983 -22.15 12.08 -28.42
C ASP A 983 -21.87 12.45 -29.88
N GLN A 984 -22.92 12.70 -30.67
CA GLN A 984 -22.77 13.14 -32.06
C GLN A 984 -22.28 14.59 -32.15
N LEU A 985 -22.81 15.47 -31.31
CA LEU A 985 -22.38 16.87 -31.20
C LEU A 985 -20.89 16.97 -30.92
N HIS A 986 -20.40 16.31 -29.86
CA HIS A 986 -18.98 16.34 -29.49
C HIS A 986 -18.11 15.76 -30.60
N LYS A 987 -18.54 14.65 -31.23
CA LYS A 987 -17.81 14.05 -32.34
C LYS A 987 -17.63 14.99 -33.53
N GLN A 988 -18.59 15.87 -33.81
CA GLN A 988 -18.56 16.77 -34.98
C GLN A 988 -18.04 18.18 -34.66
N SER A 989 -18.08 18.61 -33.41
CA SER A 989 -17.57 19.91 -32.97
C SER A 989 -16.15 19.84 -32.40
N GLY A 990 -15.74 18.67 -31.91
CA GLY A 990 -14.42 18.41 -31.35
C GLY A 990 -14.10 19.36 -30.21
N GLN A 991 -13.09 20.20 -30.43
CA GLN A 991 -12.62 21.20 -29.46
C GLN A 991 -13.23 22.59 -29.68
N SER A 992 -14.05 22.78 -30.71
CA SER A 992 -14.63 24.09 -31.05
C SER A 992 -15.96 24.30 -30.32
N ILE A 993 -15.92 25.13 -29.27
CA ILE A 993 -17.13 25.53 -28.52
C ILE A 993 -18.11 26.23 -29.46
N MET A 994 -17.62 27.12 -30.33
CA MET A 994 -18.46 27.87 -31.25
C MET A 994 -19.22 26.93 -32.21
N LEU A 995 -18.55 25.91 -32.74
CA LEU A 995 -19.20 24.94 -33.62
C LEU A 995 -20.22 24.08 -32.86
N ALA A 996 -19.94 23.72 -31.60
CA ALA A 996 -20.92 23.04 -30.74
C ALA A 996 -22.16 23.90 -30.49
N LEU A 997 -21.99 25.19 -30.14
CA LEU A 997 -23.11 26.13 -29.96
C LEU A 997 -23.89 26.32 -31.26
N PHE A 998 -23.20 26.39 -32.40
CA PHE A 998 -23.85 26.50 -33.70
C PHE A 998 -24.74 25.29 -34.00
N TYR A 999 -24.20 24.07 -33.83
CA TYR A 999 -24.97 22.85 -34.03
C TYR A 999 -26.16 22.73 -33.08
N TRP A 1000 -25.98 23.14 -31.81
CA TRP A 1000 -27.06 23.20 -30.83
C TRP A 1000 -28.20 24.10 -31.31
N LEU A 1001 -27.88 25.35 -31.67
CA LEU A 1001 -28.87 26.31 -32.12
C LEU A 1001 -29.56 25.86 -33.42
N ARG A 1002 -28.81 25.23 -34.34
CA ARG A 1002 -29.38 24.65 -35.56
C ARG A 1002 -30.33 23.49 -35.29
N SER A 1003 -30.11 22.74 -34.22
CA SER A 1003 -30.96 21.61 -33.85
C SER A 1003 -32.21 22.05 -33.08
N GLY A 1004 -32.26 23.29 -32.58
CA GLY A 1004 -33.35 23.80 -31.77
C GLY A 1004 -34.54 24.28 -32.59
N SER A 1005 -35.74 23.86 -32.20
CA SER A 1005 -37.01 24.44 -32.60
C SER A 1005 -37.82 24.79 -31.36
N PHE A 1006 -38.38 26.00 -31.33
CA PHE A 1006 -39.20 26.50 -30.22
C PHE A 1006 -40.67 26.24 -30.52
N ASP A 1007 -41.46 25.98 -29.48
CA ASP A 1007 -42.92 25.96 -29.59
C ASP A 1007 -43.48 27.37 -29.86
N ALA A 1008 -44.79 27.45 -30.16
CA ALA A 1008 -45.44 28.71 -30.49
C ALA A 1008 -45.50 29.71 -29.32
N GLU A 1009 -45.42 29.20 -28.08
CA GLU A 1009 -45.48 29.97 -26.83
C GLU A 1009 -44.08 30.37 -26.31
N GLY A 1010 -43.02 29.66 -26.73
CA GLY A 1010 -41.63 29.92 -26.37
C GLY A 1010 -41.15 29.25 -25.08
N ASP A 1011 -41.91 28.30 -24.53
CA ASP A 1011 -41.68 27.67 -23.23
C ASP A 1011 -40.90 26.34 -23.32
N THR A 1012 -40.96 25.66 -24.47
CA THR A 1012 -40.27 24.37 -24.69
C THR A 1012 -39.31 24.42 -25.87
N LEU A 1013 -38.07 23.98 -25.63
CA LEU A 1013 -37.09 23.72 -26.67
C LEU A 1013 -37.13 22.26 -27.12
N PHE A 1014 -37.57 22.04 -28.36
CA PHE A 1014 -37.43 20.76 -29.03
C PHE A 1014 -36.08 20.69 -29.75
N VAL A 1015 -35.23 19.75 -29.33
CA VAL A 1015 -33.95 19.48 -29.98
C VAL A 1015 -34.14 18.38 -31.00
N ASN A 1016 -34.12 18.75 -32.27
CA ASN A 1016 -34.17 17.84 -33.40
C ASN A 1016 -32.96 16.90 -33.40
N ALA A 1017 -33.11 15.77 -34.09
CA ALA A 1017 -32.01 14.82 -34.25
C ALA A 1017 -30.79 15.52 -34.86
N PHE A 1018 -29.61 15.15 -34.38
CA PHE A 1018 -28.37 15.79 -34.80
C PHE A 1018 -28.14 15.61 -36.31
N GLU A 1019 -28.01 16.72 -37.03
CA GLU A 1019 -27.70 16.76 -38.46
C GLU A 1019 -26.33 17.41 -38.72
N PRO A 1020 -25.30 16.65 -39.13
CA PRO A 1020 -23.99 17.21 -39.41
C PRO A 1020 -24.02 18.10 -40.66
N VAL A 1021 -23.25 19.20 -40.63
CA VAL A 1021 -22.97 19.98 -41.85
C VAL A 1021 -21.96 19.21 -42.70
N ASP A 1022 -22.22 19.15 -44.00
CA ASP A 1022 -21.36 18.41 -44.92
C ASP A 1022 -20.13 19.23 -45.35
N PHE A 1023 -19.00 18.95 -44.72
CA PHE A 1023 -17.71 19.56 -45.08
C PHE A 1023 -16.89 18.73 -46.07
N ARG A 1024 -17.48 17.75 -46.79
CA ARG A 1024 -16.74 16.90 -47.74
C ARG A 1024 -16.04 17.68 -48.85
N PHE A 1025 -16.53 18.87 -49.21
CA PHE A 1025 -15.87 19.72 -50.21
C PHE A 1025 -14.43 20.11 -49.84
N LEU A 1026 -14.10 20.16 -48.54
CA LEU A 1026 -12.73 20.39 -48.07
C LEU A 1026 -11.75 19.30 -48.55
N THR A 1027 -12.25 18.10 -48.84
CA THR A 1027 -11.43 17.00 -49.39
C THR A 1027 -11.05 17.20 -50.84
N MET A 1028 -11.68 18.14 -51.55
CA MET A 1028 -11.34 18.52 -52.93
C MET A 1028 -10.16 19.49 -53.00
N LEU A 1029 -9.80 20.14 -51.88
CA LEU A 1029 -8.67 21.07 -51.84
C LEU A 1029 -7.37 20.35 -52.18
N ASP A 1030 -6.54 20.95 -53.02
CA ASP A 1030 -5.21 20.40 -53.31
C ASP A 1030 -4.26 20.51 -52.11
N LEU A 1031 -3.03 20.04 -52.30
CA LEU A 1031 -2.01 20.06 -51.25
C LEU A 1031 -1.53 21.48 -50.92
N THR A 1032 -1.51 22.39 -51.89
CA THR A 1032 -1.09 23.78 -51.72
C THR A 1032 -2.07 24.53 -50.83
N HIS A 1033 -3.37 24.42 -51.11
CA HIS A 1033 -4.43 24.98 -50.27
C HIS A 1033 -4.37 24.40 -48.85
N ALA A 1034 -4.12 23.10 -48.71
CA ALA A 1034 -3.99 22.46 -47.40
C ALA A 1034 -2.77 23.00 -46.60
N PHE A 1035 -1.64 23.25 -47.25
CA PHE A 1035 -0.49 23.87 -46.59
C PHE A 1035 -0.73 25.35 -46.25
N THR A 1036 -1.42 26.10 -47.11
CA THR A 1036 -1.87 27.47 -46.81
C THR A 1036 -2.77 27.49 -45.57
N LEU A 1037 -3.73 26.55 -45.46
CA LEU A 1037 -4.58 26.43 -44.27
C LEU A 1037 -3.78 26.05 -43.01
N LYS A 1038 -2.76 25.19 -43.13
CA LYS A 1038 -1.82 24.93 -42.02
C LYS A 1038 -1.09 26.21 -41.60
N ALA A 1039 -0.67 27.04 -42.55
CA ALA A 1039 -0.02 28.32 -42.24
C ALA A 1039 -0.97 29.26 -41.49
N PHE A 1040 -2.26 29.31 -41.84
CA PHE A 1040 -3.26 30.06 -41.07
C PHE A 1040 -3.45 29.52 -39.66
N LEU A 1041 -3.46 28.20 -39.44
CA LEU A 1041 -3.55 27.64 -38.06
C LEU A 1041 -2.32 27.97 -37.22
N LEU A 1042 -1.14 28.02 -37.83
CA LEU A 1042 0.10 28.37 -37.15
C LEU A 1042 0.20 29.87 -36.84
N HIS A 1043 -0.27 30.73 -37.74
CA HIS A 1043 -0.10 32.18 -37.63
C HIS A 1043 -1.34 32.94 -37.15
N CYS A 1044 -2.47 32.25 -36.99
CA CYS A 1044 -3.84 32.74 -36.76
C CYS A 1044 -4.39 33.66 -37.85
N THR A 1045 -3.62 34.69 -38.22
CA THR A 1045 -3.94 35.65 -39.28
C THR A 1045 -2.77 35.79 -40.26
N LEU A 1046 -3.05 36.01 -41.54
CA LEU A 1046 -2.02 36.29 -42.54
C LEU A 1046 -2.46 37.42 -43.48
N THR A 1047 -1.50 38.25 -43.89
CA THR A 1047 -1.62 39.10 -45.08
C THR A 1047 -1.11 38.36 -46.31
N LEU A 1048 -1.36 38.92 -47.50
CA LEU A 1048 -0.86 38.36 -48.76
C LEU A 1048 0.68 38.40 -48.80
N ASP A 1049 1.29 39.48 -48.31
CA ASP A 1049 2.76 39.60 -48.18
C ASP A 1049 3.35 38.54 -47.24
N GLU A 1050 2.72 38.32 -46.07
CA GLU A 1050 3.19 37.31 -45.12
C GLU A 1050 3.15 35.91 -45.73
N HIS A 1051 2.08 35.59 -46.47
CA HIS A 1051 1.98 34.33 -47.20
C HIS A 1051 3.06 34.18 -48.27
N ASN A 1052 3.29 35.23 -49.10
CA ASN A 1052 4.38 35.26 -50.09
C ASN A 1052 5.73 34.95 -49.45
N ARG A 1053 6.01 35.55 -48.29
CA ARG A 1053 7.28 35.37 -47.56
C ARG A 1053 7.43 33.95 -47.01
N ILE A 1054 6.36 33.35 -46.48
CA ILE A 1054 6.38 31.98 -45.94
C ILE A 1054 6.64 30.95 -47.05
N PHE A 1055 5.91 31.05 -48.17
CA PHE A 1055 5.95 30.05 -49.24
C PHE A 1055 6.94 30.36 -50.37
N ARG A 1056 7.54 31.56 -50.37
CA ARG A 1056 8.42 32.07 -51.43
C ARG A 1056 7.76 32.00 -52.81
N MET A 1057 6.49 32.41 -52.87
CA MET A 1057 5.67 32.41 -54.07
C MET A 1057 5.52 33.81 -54.65
N SER A 1058 5.11 33.89 -55.92
CA SER A 1058 4.74 35.17 -56.56
C SER A 1058 3.45 35.72 -55.97
N SER A 1059 3.26 37.04 -56.04
CA SER A 1059 2.03 37.69 -55.57
C SER A 1059 0.79 37.10 -56.23
N ASP A 1060 0.83 36.84 -57.54
CA ASP A 1060 -0.30 36.29 -58.30
C ASP A 1060 -0.72 34.89 -57.81
N GLN A 1061 0.24 34.03 -57.45
CA GLN A 1061 -0.04 32.70 -56.89
C GLN A 1061 -0.71 32.79 -55.52
N SER A 1062 -0.24 33.69 -54.65
CA SER A 1062 -0.86 33.89 -53.33
C SER A 1062 -2.23 34.54 -53.44
N THR A 1063 -2.42 35.48 -54.37
CA THR A 1063 -3.73 36.06 -54.71
C THR A 1063 -4.70 34.97 -55.10
N TYR A 1064 -4.33 34.09 -56.05
CA TYR A 1064 -5.18 32.97 -56.48
C TYR A 1064 -5.58 32.05 -55.32
N LEU A 1065 -4.64 31.70 -54.43
CA LEU A 1065 -4.92 30.84 -53.27
C LEU A 1065 -5.88 31.51 -52.27
N PHE A 1066 -5.67 32.80 -51.98
CA PHE A 1066 -6.54 33.56 -51.08
C PHE A 1066 -7.93 33.74 -51.68
N GLU A 1067 -8.04 34.09 -52.97
CA GLU A 1067 -9.31 34.22 -53.67
C GLU A 1067 -10.07 32.89 -53.72
N SER A 1068 -9.39 31.79 -54.02
CA SER A 1068 -9.97 30.44 -53.99
C SER A 1068 -10.55 30.11 -52.61
N LEU A 1069 -9.78 30.32 -51.53
CA LEU A 1069 -10.23 30.07 -50.16
C LEU A 1069 -11.33 31.06 -49.70
N LEU A 1070 -11.33 32.30 -50.18
CA LEU A 1070 -12.37 33.29 -49.92
C LEU A 1070 -13.68 32.95 -50.63
N ASN A 1071 -13.61 32.53 -51.90
CA ASN A 1071 -14.76 32.10 -52.69
C ASN A 1071 -15.41 30.85 -52.10
N LEU A 1072 -14.60 29.92 -51.57
CA LEU A 1072 -15.07 28.77 -50.80
C LEU A 1072 -15.48 29.11 -49.35
N ARG A 1073 -15.44 30.40 -48.97
CA ARG A 1073 -15.74 30.91 -47.62
C ARG A 1073 -15.00 30.19 -46.48
N ILE A 1074 -13.82 29.63 -46.75
CA ILE A 1074 -13.00 28.96 -45.73
C ILE A 1074 -12.26 30.00 -44.88
N ILE A 1075 -11.85 31.10 -45.51
CA ILE A 1075 -11.22 32.24 -44.83
C ILE A 1075 -12.13 33.48 -44.85
N GLU A 1076 -11.86 34.41 -43.94
CA GLU A 1076 -12.54 35.69 -43.82
C GLU A 1076 -11.56 36.79 -43.40
N PRO A 1077 -11.87 38.07 -43.67
CA PRO A 1077 -11.10 39.17 -43.11
C PRO A 1077 -11.18 39.21 -41.58
N SER A 1078 -10.07 39.49 -40.90
CA SER A 1078 -9.99 39.47 -39.44
C SER A 1078 -10.71 40.64 -38.75
N ARG A 1079 -10.93 41.77 -39.44
CA ARG A 1079 -11.79 42.88 -38.99
C ARG A 1079 -13.03 42.92 -39.87
N LEU A 1080 -14.22 42.99 -39.29
CA LEU A 1080 -15.42 43.47 -39.97
C LEU A 1080 -15.59 44.92 -39.49
N GLU A 1081 -15.23 45.90 -40.31
CA GLU A 1081 -15.54 47.28 -39.97
C GLU A 1081 -17.05 47.46 -39.98
N SER A 1082 -17.55 48.07 -38.91
CA SER A 1082 -18.95 48.38 -38.72
C SER A 1082 -19.33 49.57 -39.60
N GLU A 1083 -19.31 49.41 -40.92
CA GLU A 1083 -19.91 50.36 -41.84
C GLU A 1083 -21.20 49.78 -42.42
N ALA A 1084 -22.25 50.59 -42.36
CA ALA A 1084 -23.58 50.26 -42.81
C ALA A 1084 -23.58 49.87 -44.30
N GLY A 1085 -24.11 48.67 -44.58
CA GLY A 1085 -24.58 48.29 -45.92
C GLY A 1085 -23.69 47.30 -46.67
N GLY A 1086 -24.17 46.06 -46.79
CA GLY A 1086 -23.90 45.21 -47.96
C GLY A 1086 -23.09 43.95 -47.71
N SER A 1087 -23.76 42.80 -47.85
CA SER A 1087 -23.25 41.43 -48.00
C SER A 1087 -22.05 41.25 -48.98
N LEU A 1088 -21.75 42.26 -49.81
CA LEU A 1088 -20.78 42.23 -50.90
C LEU A 1088 -19.32 42.52 -50.48
N ALA A 1089 -19.05 43.20 -49.35
CA ALA A 1089 -17.69 43.56 -48.92
C ALA A 1089 -16.84 42.36 -48.42
N SER A 1090 -17.46 41.20 -48.23
CA SER A 1090 -16.83 40.00 -47.67
C SER A 1090 -16.17 39.07 -48.72
N SER A 1091 -16.25 39.43 -50.00
CA SER A 1091 -15.84 38.58 -51.14
C SER A 1091 -14.63 39.12 -51.91
N ILE A 1092 -14.20 40.36 -51.63
CA ILE A 1092 -13.09 41.01 -52.36
C ILE A 1092 -11.80 40.87 -51.55
N LEU A 1093 -10.74 40.41 -52.21
CA LEU A 1093 -9.40 40.32 -51.64
C LEU A 1093 -8.74 41.71 -51.61
N ILE A 1094 -8.28 42.14 -50.43
CA ILE A 1094 -7.56 43.39 -50.20
C ILE A 1094 -6.14 43.01 -49.72
N PRO A 1095 -5.07 43.33 -50.48
CA PRO A 1095 -3.72 42.84 -50.20
C PRO A 1095 -3.17 43.15 -48.80
N GLU A 1096 -3.44 44.35 -48.29
CA GLU A 1096 -2.96 44.82 -46.98
C GLU A 1096 -3.80 44.28 -45.80
N ARG A 1097 -4.94 43.65 -46.07
CA ARG A 1097 -5.85 43.17 -45.03
C ARG A 1097 -5.41 41.80 -44.52
N ARG A 1098 -5.59 41.57 -43.22
CA ARG A 1098 -5.38 40.27 -42.59
C ARG A 1098 -6.59 39.36 -42.76
N TYR A 1099 -6.32 38.13 -43.13
CA TYR A 1099 -7.30 37.06 -43.25
C TYR A 1099 -7.07 36.00 -42.19
N ARG A 1100 -8.12 35.29 -41.80
CA ARG A 1100 -8.10 34.15 -40.87
C ARG A 1100 -9.00 33.04 -41.38
N VAL A 1101 -8.81 31.81 -40.89
CA VAL A 1101 -9.79 30.74 -41.10
C VAL A 1101 -11.08 31.10 -40.38
N ARG A 1102 -12.22 30.89 -41.04
CA ARG A 1102 -13.53 31.13 -40.43
C ARG A 1102 -13.70 30.28 -39.18
N PRO A 1103 -14.11 30.84 -38.04
CA PRO A 1103 -14.22 30.11 -36.78
C PRO A 1103 -15.08 28.83 -36.85
N LEU A 1104 -16.17 28.82 -37.63
CA LEU A 1104 -17.05 27.64 -37.79
C LEU A 1104 -16.43 26.51 -38.61
N VAL A 1105 -15.45 26.82 -39.47
CA VAL A 1105 -14.79 25.85 -40.36
C VAL A 1105 -13.44 25.40 -39.79
N LEU A 1106 -13.01 26.00 -38.67
CA LEU A 1106 -11.72 25.75 -38.04
C LEU A 1106 -11.51 24.29 -37.64
N HIS A 1107 -12.47 23.67 -36.97
CA HIS A 1107 -12.37 22.25 -36.60
C HIS A 1107 -12.40 21.31 -37.82
N PRO A 1108 -13.35 21.45 -38.78
CA PRO A 1108 -13.31 20.70 -40.04
C PRO A 1108 -11.99 20.82 -40.81
N VAL A 1109 -11.38 22.01 -40.86
CA VAL A 1109 -10.06 22.23 -41.48
C VAL A 1109 -8.98 21.50 -40.71
N THR A 1110 -8.97 21.61 -39.37
CA THR A 1110 -8.00 20.90 -38.53
C THR A 1110 -8.09 19.38 -38.72
N ASP A 1111 -9.31 18.85 -38.77
CA ASP A 1111 -9.57 17.43 -39.00
C ASP A 1111 -9.18 16.96 -40.40
N LEU A 1112 -9.44 17.77 -41.44
CA LEU A 1112 -8.93 17.52 -42.79
C LEU A 1112 -7.39 17.39 -42.76
N LEU A 1113 -6.71 18.37 -42.17
CA LEU A 1113 -5.24 18.39 -42.16
C LEU A 1113 -4.65 17.24 -41.35
N ARG A 1114 -5.27 16.85 -40.24
CA ARG A 1114 -4.92 15.61 -39.49
C ARG A 1114 -5.18 14.36 -40.32
N SER A 1115 -6.31 14.28 -41.03
CA SER A 1115 -6.64 13.13 -41.89
C SER A 1115 -5.66 12.92 -43.04
N ARG A 1116 -5.03 14.01 -43.51
CA ARG A 1116 -3.98 14.03 -44.53
C ARG A 1116 -2.55 13.98 -43.96
N HIS A 1117 -2.39 13.80 -42.65
CA HIS A 1117 -1.08 13.76 -41.97
C HIS A 1117 -0.22 15.03 -42.16
N ILE A 1118 -0.88 16.19 -42.32
CA ILE A 1118 -0.23 17.51 -42.44
C ILE A 1118 -0.05 18.15 -41.05
N LEU A 1119 -0.97 17.87 -40.13
CA LEU A 1119 -0.89 18.10 -38.68
C LEU A 1119 -0.75 16.76 -37.96
N TYR A 1120 -0.09 16.75 -36.79
CA TYR A 1120 0.21 15.53 -36.03
C TYR A 1120 -0.52 15.47 -34.69
#